data_AF-A0A7J6JMM6-F1
#
_entry.id   AF-A0A7J6JMM6-F1
#
_cell.length_a   1.000
_cell.length_b   1.000
_cell.length_c   1.000
_cell.angle_alpha   90.00
_cell.angle_beta   90.00
_cell.angle_gamma   90.00
#
_symmetry.space_group_name_H-M   'P 1'
#
loop_
_entity.id
_entity.type
_entity.pdbx_description
1 polymer ?
#
loop_
_entity_poly.entity_id
_entity_poly.type
_entity_poly.pdbx_seq_one_letter_code
_entity_poly.pdbx_strand_id
1 'polypeptide(L)'
;MAAPLKRHGSLAASIVLFVCTAWITSRYNSSAAFERPIHFSILTLLESGLAITAWAKWQSPDQGSHDQGYQLATFSSSSPHWKRRIQASIDFVRNRHLLSSPWIPLGIAIVLRTLLFWRTIRTIHCSWESFETFLPVFITLYLVASPTAISLQQPLGDQTRSRRCFSAPHIRYLFIAVVWACAARSTLALSTQSAGAICPPGPLRWERHIPLAQIVAVALDAFLLVRLSRWRQETAEDAPQAWAFASRLFLGSAGVLSILACFSFYNLRNIRWAFVLHYVAVRDLVVDSTVVSVAILSGFYAMTDLHPSNLAMITTAFGVYAHQIFRMLQTSAPVDDSLLYMVSGGVTIAGVGLLLRYDKDISGVSGSGADHRLVRFLTGWYVVLVGFLCGTYLVFYPDFASIDTLSLPDLLSVEHAKSDNWIVRANQSRTLDEAVRNYRIRYGMPPPPNFDKWFEYAVENGSPIIDDFTQINDDLLPFWGVQPEVLRQRTSHALALPWLGMGGLRIRGGKIDISPGTPGSHMWMMESMQEMIEPFAQHLPDMDFAINLNDECRVAIPFEDTQALQNDGLDSRARLLSNPALKPFDASKQLWPNNDTVFGPKVKSPYFADHIRDEIYYDFVAPACPPDSPARNTRWWSRRESCRDCLLPHAVRVYENGLENYPVVSNWTAATDLCHQPDLAYLHGFLLSPAAAIFTKAPFPVFSQSKTSGFADILIPSPWNFDDKAGYDEESDVAFENKENVMFWRGSATDGYAARGSWQSFLRARFVAAANMWENTWTMSSATAGEGEVVRSDAGPRFDVGFVGDWRKCHEGDCDAERDTFWDGHDEPTKNKVKFQEHWKYTHLMDLDGAGFSGRFIPFLRSKSVVYRSGIFRTWLAERVHAWRHYVPVDVRLHELKGLLWFFGVDYEGKIRAAQIAEEGRVWAAQALRKEDMRIYMFRLLLEWGRLVDDGREELGFA
;
A
#
# COMPACT_ATOMS: atom_id res chain seq x y z
N MET A 1 -26.68 34.92 -36.54
CA MET A 1 -26.24 35.10 -35.14
C MET A 1 -25.68 33.83 -34.47
N ALA A 2 -25.53 32.68 -35.15
CA ALA A 2 -24.99 31.44 -34.56
C ALA A 2 -23.44 31.28 -34.61
N ALA A 3 -22.74 32.10 -35.40
CA ALA A 3 -21.28 32.02 -35.57
C ALA A 3 -20.43 32.42 -34.33
N PRO A 4 -20.82 33.37 -33.46
CA PRO A 4 -20.05 33.69 -32.24
C PRO A 4 -20.21 32.63 -31.14
N LEU A 5 -21.36 31.96 -31.04
CA LEU A 5 -21.63 30.91 -30.05
C LEU A 5 -20.85 29.61 -30.32
N LYS A 6 -20.69 29.21 -31.59
CA LYS A 6 -19.83 28.08 -31.99
C LYS A 6 -18.34 28.35 -31.66
N ARG A 7 -17.92 29.62 -31.71
CA ARG A 7 -16.54 30.11 -31.56
C ARG A 7 -16.00 30.11 -30.13
N HIS A 8 -16.86 30.27 -29.13
CA HIS A 8 -16.46 30.18 -27.70
C HIS A 8 -16.50 28.74 -27.16
N GLY A 9 -17.20 27.83 -27.83
CA GLY A 9 -17.39 26.45 -27.37
C GLY A 9 -16.11 25.61 -27.39
N SER A 10 -15.31 25.68 -28.45
CA SER A 10 -14.10 24.84 -28.60
C SER A 10 -12.97 25.25 -27.64
N LEU A 11 -12.92 26.55 -27.32
CA LEU A 11 -12.06 27.10 -26.29
C LEU A 11 -12.45 26.57 -24.90
N ALA A 12 -13.74 26.69 -24.56
CA ALA A 12 -14.27 26.22 -23.29
C ALA A 12 -14.07 24.69 -23.14
N ALA A 13 -14.33 23.91 -24.19
CA ALA A 13 -14.11 22.47 -24.20
C ALA A 13 -12.63 22.09 -23.97
N SER A 14 -11.69 22.86 -24.53
CA SER A 14 -10.25 22.66 -24.30
C SER A 14 -9.84 22.97 -22.86
N ILE A 15 -10.41 24.01 -22.23
CA ILE A 15 -10.17 24.35 -20.82
C ILE A 15 -10.74 23.25 -19.91
N VAL A 16 -11.96 22.79 -20.18
CA VAL A 16 -12.58 21.72 -19.40
C VAL A 16 -11.76 20.43 -19.51
N LEU A 17 -11.33 20.08 -20.72
CA LEU A 17 -10.43 18.94 -20.94
C LEU A 17 -9.14 19.07 -20.11
N PHE A 18 -8.52 20.27 -20.09
CA PHE A 18 -7.35 20.55 -19.27
C PHE A 18 -7.59 20.30 -17.78
N VAL A 19 -8.66 20.89 -17.22
CA VAL A 19 -8.99 20.76 -15.78
C VAL A 19 -9.27 19.31 -15.43
N CYS A 20 -10.03 18.59 -16.27
CA CYS A 20 -10.33 17.18 -16.04
C CYS A 20 -9.06 16.31 -16.12
N THR A 21 -8.18 16.53 -17.11
CA THR A 21 -6.92 15.80 -17.20
C THR A 21 -6.03 16.07 -15.98
N ALA A 22 -5.91 17.33 -15.55
CA ALA A 22 -5.13 17.67 -14.38
C ALA A 22 -5.65 17.00 -13.09
N TRP A 23 -6.97 16.95 -12.91
CA TRP A 23 -7.63 16.24 -11.80
C TRP A 23 -7.32 14.74 -11.80
N ILE A 24 -7.49 14.08 -12.95
CA ILE A 24 -7.27 12.64 -13.09
C ILE A 24 -5.81 12.27 -12.87
N THR A 25 -4.88 13.11 -13.37
CA THR A 25 -3.45 12.89 -13.19
C THR A 25 -3.01 13.12 -11.74
N SER A 26 -3.52 14.11 -11.03
CA SER A 26 -3.17 14.34 -9.61
C SER A 26 -3.67 13.21 -8.70
N ARG A 27 -4.80 12.59 -9.06
CA ARG A 27 -5.39 11.48 -8.31
C ARG A 27 -4.95 10.10 -8.78
N TYR A 28 -4.07 10.01 -9.78
CA TYR A 28 -3.75 8.74 -10.44
C TYR A 28 -3.33 7.66 -9.45
N ASN A 29 -2.42 7.95 -8.51
CA ASN A 29 -1.95 6.97 -7.52
C ASN A 29 -2.85 6.85 -6.28
N SER A 30 -3.66 7.88 -5.99
CA SER A 30 -4.38 8.08 -4.71
C SER A 30 -5.89 7.81 -4.78
N SER A 31 -6.40 7.38 -5.94
CA SER A 31 -7.80 7.04 -6.17
C SER A 31 -8.03 5.54 -6.35
N ALA A 32 -9.08 5.04 -5.71
CA ALA A 32 -9.52 3.65 -5.86
C ALA A 32 -10.13 3.33 -7.23
N ALA A 33 -10.43 4.34 -8.04
CA ALA A 33 -10.97 4.16 -9.38
C ALA A 33 -9.97 3.45 -10.30
N PHE A 34 -8.69 3.84 -10.24
CA PHE A 34 -7.64 3.28 -11.11
C PHE A 34 -7.25 1.86 -10.74
N GLU A 35 -7.38 1.47 -9.46
CA GLU A 35 -7.23 0.09 -9.02
C GLU A 35 -8.34 -0.83 -9.57
N ARG A 36 -9.48 -0.24 -9.95
CA ARG A 36 -10.67 -0.94 -10.47
C ARG A 36 -10.95 -0.55 -11.92
N PRO A 37 -10.02 -0.82 -12.85
CA PRO A 37 -10.05 -0.28 -14.20
C PRO A 37 -11.25 -0.76 -15.04
N ILE A 38 -11.79 -1.96 -14.75
CA ILE A 38 -13.00 -2.47 -15.40
C ILE A 38 -14.23 -1.68 -14.94
N HIS A 39 -14.46 -1.55 -13.63
CA HIS A 39 -15.57 -0.77 -13.07
C HIS A 39 -15.50 0.69 -13.50
N PHE A 40 -14.31 1.29 -13.42
CA PHE A 40 -14.04 2.65 -13.86
C PHE A 40 -14.39 2.84 -15.34
N SER A 41 -13.96 1.91 -16.21
CA SER A 41 -14.29 1.97 -17.64
C SER A 41 -15.78 1.80 -17.92
N ILE A 42 -16.45 0.85 -17.24
CA ILE A 42 -17.89 0.62 -17.40
C ILE A 42 -18.66 1.87 -17.02
N LEU A 43 -18.37 2.45 -15.84
CA LEU A 43 -19.07 3.62 -15.34
C LEU A 43 -18.83 4.84 -16.22
N THR A 44 -17.57 5.10 -16.59
CA THR A 44 -17.20 6.19 -17.52
C THR A 44 -17.92 6.08 -18.86
N LEU A 45 -17.98 4.89 -19.46
CA LEU A 45 -18.65 4.67 -20.75
C LEU A 45 -20.18 4.79 -20.62
N LEU A 46 -20.75 4.27 -19.52
CA LEU A 46 -22.17 4.37 -19.22
C LEU A 46 -22.60 5.82 -19.03
N GLU A 47 -21.91 6.57 -18.16
CA GLU A 47 -22.16 7.98 -17.90
C GLU A 47 -22.03 8.83 -19.17
N SER A 48 -20.96 8.63 -19.95
CA SER A 48 -20.77 9.31 -21.24
C SER A 48 -21.91 9.00 -22.21
N GLY A 49 -22.28 7.72 -22.36
CA GLY A 49 -23.34 7.30 -23.27
C GLY A 49 -24.72 7.85 -22.89
N LEU A 50 -25.06 7.83 -21.61
CA LEU A 50 -26.32 8.35 -21.07
C LEU A 50 -26.40 9.88 -21.15
N ALA A 51 -25.33 10.59 -20.79
CA ALA A 51 -25.26 12.05 -20.88
C ALA A 51 -25.56 12.52 -22.31
N ILE A 52 -25.00 11.83 -23.31
CA ILE A 52 -25.27 12.13 -24.73
C ILE A 52 -26.74 11.87 -25.08
N THR A 53 -27.33 10.76 -24.64
CA THR A 53 -28.76 10.49 -24.92
C THR A 53 -29.69 11.50 -24.27
N ALA A 54 -29.38 11.94 -23.05
CA ALA A 54 -30.16 12.94 -22.32
C ALA A 54 -30.07 14.31 -23.00
N TRP A 55 -28.87 14.70 -23.43
CA TRP A 55 -28.64 15.93 -24.18
C TRP A 55 -29.39 15.93 -25.52
N ALA A 56 -29.37 14.81 -26.25
CA ALA A 56 -30.12 14.67 -27.50
C ALA A 56 -31.64 14.78 -27.30
N LYS A 57 -32.18 14.22 -26.21
CA LYS A 57 -33.60 14.38 -25.84
C LYS A 57 -33.95 15.80 -25.42
N TRP A 58 -33.07 16.45 -24.65
CA TRP A 58 -33.27 17.82 -24.19
C TRP A 58 -33.23 18.85 -25.32
N GLN A 59 -32.43 18.61 -26.37
CA GLN A 59 -32.44 19.42 -27.59
C GLN A 59 -33.67 19.19 -28.48
N SER A 60 -34.40 18.10 -28.25
CA SER A 60 -35.65 17.79 -28.96
C SER A 60 -36.86 17.74 -28.00
N PRO A 61 -37.19 18.82 -27.25
CA PRO A 61 -38.42 18.86 -26.49
C PRO A 61 -39.55 19.24 -27.46
N ASP A 62 -40.42 18.29 -27.79
CA ASP A 62 -41.67 18.47 -28.56
C ASP A 62 -41.57 19.36 -29.83
N GLN A 63 -41.27 18.74 -30.97
CA GLN A 63 -41.97 19.15 -32.18
C GLN A 63 -43.33 18.48 -32.20
N GLY A 64 -44.33 19.22 -31.74
CA GLY A 64 -45.73 18.87 -31.88
C GLY A 64 -46.08 18.51 -33.32
N SER A 65 -46.92 17.48 -33.42
CA SER A 65 -47.75 17.08 -34.56
C SER A 65 -47.80 18.04 -35.75
N HIS A 66 -47.28 17.61 -36.90
CA HIS A 66 -47.87 17.92 -38.20
C HIS A 66 -47.83 16.68 -39.09
N ASP A 67 -48.88 15.87 -38.92
CA ASP A 67 -49.74 15.37 -39.99
C ASP A 67 -49.08 14.90 -41.29
N GLN A 68 -48.80 13.59 -41.39
CA GLN A 68 -48.89 12.84 -42.65
C GLN A 68 -49.37 11.40 -42.40
N GLY A 69 -50.68 11.19 -42.66
CA GLY A 69 -51.20 9.97 -43.30
C GLY A 69 -51.19 8.67 -42.51
N TYR A 70 -52.07 8.53 -41.52
CA TYR A 70 -52.50 7.21 -41.06
C TYR A 70 -53.45 6.58 -42.09
N GLN A 71 -52.97 5.62 -42.90
CA GLN A 71 -53.85 4.60 -43.46
C GLN A 71 -53.99 3.46 -42.45
N LEU A 72 -55.24 3.29 -42.02
CA LEU A 72 -55.74 2.27 -41.14
C LEU A 72 -55.64 0.90 -41.85
N ALA A 73 -54.71 0.04 -41.43
CA ALA A 73 -54.75 -1.38 -41.73
C ALA A 73 -54.94 -2.16 -40.42
N THR A 74 -56.12 -2.75 -40.34
CA THR A 74 -56.70 -3.61 -39.31
C THR A 74 -55.75 -4.62 -38.64
N PHE A 75 -55.89 -4.73 -37.32
CA PHE A 75 -55.27 -5.75 -36.47
C PHE A 75 -55.69 -7.18 -36.88
N SER A 76 -54.69 -8.05 -37.02
CA SER A 76 -54.83 -9.50 -36.90
C SER A 76 -53.57 -10.11 -36.28
N SER A 77 -53.80 -10.92 -35.24
CA SER A 77 -52.93 -11.98 -34.71
C SER A 77 -51.66 -11.62 -33.92
N SER A 78 -51.84 -11.67 -32.61
CA SER A 78 -50.92 -11.95 -31.50
C SER A 78 -49.54 -12.54 -31.81
N SER A 79 -48.48 -11.80 -31.46
CA SER A 79 -47.27 -12.39 -30.86
C SER A 79 -46.81 -11.49 -29.68
N PRO A 80 -46.39 -12.07 -28.54
CA PRO A 80 -46.02 -11.27 -27.37
C PRO A 80 -44.76 -10.44 -27.65
N HIS A 81 -44.79 -9.16 -27.26
CA HIS A 81 -43.77 -8.14 -27.55
C HIS A 81 -42.31 -8.57 -27.26
N TRP A 82 -42.08 -9.47 -26.30
CA TRP A 82 -40.76 -10.00 -25.99
C TRP A 82 -40.23 -10.96 -27.08
N LYS A 83 -41.08 -11.77 -27.70
CA LYS A 83 -40.68 -12.63 -28.83
C LYS A 83 -40.33 -11.81 -30.06
N ARG A 84 -41.03 -10.70 -30.33
CA ARG A 84 -40.68 -9.76 -31.42
C ARG A 84 -39.35 -9.04 -31.16
N ARG A 85 -39.05 -8.68 -29.91
CA ARG A 85 -37.75 -8.10 -29.55
C ARG A 85 -36.61 -9.13 -29.63
N ILE A 86 -36.83 -10.36 -29.18
CA ILE A 86 -35.84 -11.44 -29.30
C ILE A 86 -35.65 -11.86 -30.76
N GLN A 87 -36.72 -11.99 -31.55
CA GLN A 87 -36.64 -12.28 -32.98
C GLN A 87 -35.96 -11.13 -33.73
N ALA A 88 -36.25 -9.86 -33.40
CA ALA A 88 -35.53 -8.72 -33.94
C ALA A 88 -34.06 -8.70 -33.52
N SER A 89 -33.71 -9.13 -32.30
CA SER A 89 -32.32 -9.31 -31.85
C SER A 89 -31.63 -10.49 -32.57
N ILE A 90 -32.33 -11.59 -32.84
CA ILE A 90 -31.82 -12.75 -33.59
C ILE A 90 -31.65 -12.41 -35.07
N ASP A 91 -32.60 -11.70 -35.68
CA ASP A 91 -32.55 -11.23 -37.06
C ASP A 91 -31.51 -10.10 -37.24
N PHE A 92 -31.28 -9.30 -36.19
CA PHE A 92 -30.17 -8.35 -36.09
C PHE A 92 -28.80 -9.06 -36.07
N VAL A 93 -28.68 -10.18 -35.34
CA VAL A 93 -27.45 -10.99 -35.30
C VAL A 93 -27.22 -11.77 -36.60
N ARG A 94 -28.29 -12.13 -37.33
CA ARG A 94 -28.23 -12.94 -38.57
C ARG A 94 -27.85 -12.13 -39.83
N ASN A 95 -27.83 -10.81 -39.75
CA ASN A 95 -27.56 -9.94 -40.89
C ASN A 95 -26.06 -9.90 -41.23
N ARG A 96 -25.61 -10.48 -42.36
CA ARG A 96 -24.18 -10.54 -42.77
C ARG A 96 -23.52 -9.15 -42.96
N HIS A 97 -24.31 -8.08 -43.07
CA HIS A 97 -23.83 -6.69 -43.12
C HIS A 97 -23.42 -6.10 -41.75
N LEU A 98 -23.66 -6.81 -40.63
CA LEU A 98 -23.27 -6.32 -39.30
C LEU A 98 -21.74 -6.21 -39.17
N LEU A 99 -21.01 -7.22 -39.66
CA LEU A 99 -19.55 -7.31 -39.66
C LEU A 99 -18.86 -6.19 -40.49
N SER A 100 -19.59 -5.55 -41.42
CA SER A 100 -19.06 -4.46 -42.25
C SER A 100 -19.31 -3.05 -41.70
N SER A 101 -20.00 -2.92 -40.56
CA SER A 101 -20.37 -1.61 -40.04
C SER A 101 -19.27 -1.06 -39.09
N PRO A 102 -18.92 0.24 -39.15
CA PRO A 102 -17.75 0.83 -38.49
C PRO A 102 -17.77 0.82 -36.95
N TRP A 103 -18.93 0.60 -36.32
CA TRP A 103 -19.09 0.47 -34.87
C TRP A 103 -18.46 -0.78 -34.24
N ILE A 104 -18.45 -1.94 -34.92
CA ILE A 104 -17.90 -3.19 -34.35
C ILE A 104 -16.39 -3.10 -34.08
N PRO A 105 -15.53 -2.69 -35.03
CA PRO A 105 -14.09 -2.62 -34.78
C PRO A 105 -13.72 -1.58 -33.71
N LEU A 106 -14.46 -0.46 -33.63
CA LEU A 106 -14.28 0.53 -32.58
C LEU A 106 -14.71 0.00 -31.20
N GLY A 107 -15.84 -0.70 -31.13
CA GLY A 107 -16.32 -1.32 -29.89
C GLY A 107 -15.35 -2.38 -29.37
N ILE A 108 -14.82 -3.23 -30.26
CA ILE A 108 -13.79 -4.23 -29.93
C ILE A 108 -12.51 -3.53 -29.44
N ALA A 109 -12.07 -2.46 -30.11
CA ALA A 109 -10.88 -1.71 -29.70
C ALA A 109 -11.02 -1.11 -28.30
N ILE A 110 -12.18 -0.54 -27.95
CA ILE A 110 -12.46 -0.03 -26.60
C ILE A 110 -12.40 -1.16 -25.56
N VAL A 111 -13.06 -2.29 -25.83
CA VAL A 111 -13.06 -3.45 -24.91
C VAL A 111 -11.65 -3.99 -24.72
N LEU A 112 -10.90 -4.20 -25.81
CA LEU A 112 -9.51 -4.68 -25.75
C LEU A 112 -8.61 -3.71 -24.99
N ARG A 113 -8.75 -2.41 -25.22
CA ARG A 113 -8.01 -1.36 -24.50
C ARG A 113 -8.29 -1.41 -23.00
N THR A 114 -9.55 -1.57 -22.58
CA THR A 114 -9.90 -1.73 -21.16
C THR A 114 -9.30 -3.00 -20.55
N LEU A 115 -9.27 -4.12 -21.29
CA LEU A 115 -8.65 -5.36 -20.82
C LEU A 115 -7.14 -5.23 -20.67
N LEU A 116 -6.46 -4.55 -21.61
CA LEU A 116 -5.03 -4.23 -21.51
C LEU A 116 -4.78 -3.30 -20.32
N PHE A 117 -5.60 -2.28 -20.11
CA PHE A 117 -5.51 -1.39 -18.95
C PHE A 117 -5.65 -2.17 -17.63
N TRP A 118 -6.64 -3.05 -17.52
CA TRP A 118 -6.79 -3.94 -16.36
C TRP A 118 -5.57 -4.81 -16.11
N ARG A 119 -4.98 -5.35 -17.18
CA ARG A 119 -3.79 -6.18 -17.07
C ARG A 119 -2.58 -5.38 -16.63
N THR A 120 -2.35 -4.20 -17.21
CA THR A 120 -1.22 -3.31 -16.87
C THR A 120 -1.27 -2.88 -15.41
N ILE A 121 -2.44 -2.45 -14.91
CA ILE A 121 -2.60 -2.01 -13.51
C ILE A 121 -2.26 -3.15 -12.51
N ARG A 122 -2.69 -4.37 -12.82
CA ARG A 122 -2.41 -5.55 -11.97
C ARG A 122 -0.95 -5.95 -11.89
N THR A 123 -0.08 -5.43 -12.74
CA THR A 123 1.37 -5.70 -12.73
C THR A 123 2.13 -4.41 -13.08
N ILE A 124 1.69 -3.29 -12.51
CA ILE A 124 2.18 -1.95 -12.86
C ILE A 124 3.70 -1.78 -12.62
N HIS A 125 4.27 -2.51 -11.66
CA HIS A 125 5.72 -2.49 -11.38
C HIS A 125 6.56 -3.11 -12.52
N CYS A 126 5.96 -3.91 -13.41
CA CYS A 126 6.60 -4.42 -14.63
C CYS A 126 6.40 -3.50 -15.85
N SER A 127 5.63 -2.42 -15.70
CA SER A 127 5.32 -1.51 -16.80
C SER A 127 6.46 -0.53 -17.06
N TRP A 128 6.52 -0.03 -18.29
CA TRP A 128 7.30 1.15 -18.62
C TRP A 128 6.64 2.41 -18.08
N GLU A 129 7.49 3.31 -17.61
CA GLU A 129 7.07 4.57 -17.06
C GLU A 129 6.49 5.49 -18.14
N SER A 130 5.23 5.89 -17.90
CA SER A 130 4.50 6.89 -18.68
C SER A 130 4.62 6.73 -20.20
N PHE A 131 4.56 5.49 -20.70
CA PHE A 131 4.70 5.20 -22.13
C PHE A 131 3.60 5.86 -22.99
N GLU A 132 2.49 6.24 -22.36
CA GLU A 132 1.37 6.98 -22.93
C GLU A 132 1.80 8.34 -23.54
N THR A 133 2.95 8.90 -23.15
CA THR A 133 3.52 10.11 -23.77
C THR A 133 3.85 9.92 -25.26
N PHE A 134 4.00 8.68 -25.75
CA PHE A 134 4.24 8.39 -27.17
C PHE A 134 2.98 8.50 -28.04
N LEU A 135 1.79 8.76 -27.48
CA LEU A 135 0.55 8.86 -28.25
C LEU A 135 0.61 9.78 -29.49
N PRO A 136 1.22 10.99 -29.44
CA PRO A 136 1.36 11.85 -30.63
C PRO A 136 2.21 11.22 -31.74
N VAL A 137 3.22 10.41 -31.38
CA VAL A 137 4.08 9.66 -32.32
C VAL A 137 3.23 8.63 -33.07
N PHE A 138 2.46 7.82 -32.35
CA PHE A 138 1.62 6.77 -32.94
C PHE A 138 0.52 7.34 -33.85
N ILE A 139 -0.10 8.47 -33.46
CA ILE A 139 -1.07 9.15 -34.31
C ILE A 139 -0.43 9.62 -35.61
N THR A 140 0.75 10.24 -35.54
CA THR A 140 1.47 10.71 -36.74
C THR A 140 1.83 9.55 -37.68
N LEU A 141 2.34 8.45 -37.13
CA LEU A 141 2.64 7.23 -37.90
C LEU A 141 1.39 6.66 -38.57
N TYR A 142 0.25 6.63 -37.85
CA TYR A 142 -1.01 6.16 -38.40
C TYR A 142 -1.49 7.01 -39.58
N LEU A 143 -1.40 8.34 -39.45
CA LEU A 143 -1.81 9.28 -40.50
C LEU A 143 -0.93 9.15 -41.76
N VAL A 144 0.38 8.93 -41.57
CA VAL A 144 1.31 8.70 -42.69
C VAL A 144 1.05 7.36 -43.38
N ALA A 145 0.79 6.30 -42.60
CA ALA A 145 0.47 4.97 -43.14
C ALA A 145 -0.90 4.91 -43.82
N SER A 146 -1.83 5.81 -43.46
CA SER A 146 -3.17 5.92 -44.04
C SER A 146 -3.41 7.33 -44.61
N PRO A 147 -2.81 7.69 -45.76
CA PRO A 147 -2.89 9.05 -46.32
C PRO A 147 -4.31 9.45 -46.78
N THR A 148 -5.29 8.56 -46.68
CA THR A 148 -6.72 8.88 -46.85
C THR A 148 -7.39 9.35 -45.55
N ALA A 149 -6.67 9.44 -44.44
CA ALA A 149 -7.26 9.46 -43.10
C ALA A 149 -7.97 10.74 -42.69
N ILE A 150 -7.49 11.95 -43.04
CA ILE A 150 -8.11 13.21 -42.57
C ILE A 150 -7.87 14.32 -43.60
N SER A 151 -8.90 15.12 -43.91
CA SER A 151 -8.77 16.39 -44.61
C SER A 151 -9.65 17.41 -43.89
N LEU A 152 -9.03 18.39 -43.23
CA LEU A 152 -9.74 19.45 -42.52
C LEU A 152 -10.43 20.34 -43.56
N GLN A 153 -11.76 20.23 -43.66
CA GLN A 153 -12.67 21.09 -44.46
C GLN A 153 -12.06 21.63 -45.77
N GLN A 154 -11.89 20.78 -46.78
CA GLN A 154 -11.72 21.26 -48.16
C GLN A 154 -13.09 21.43 -48.85
N PRO A 155 -13.33 22.53 -49.59
CA PRO A 155 -14.51 22.65 -50.45
C PRO A 155 -14.51 21.53 -51.50
N LEU A 156 -15.69 20.96 -51.81
CA LEU A 156 -15.85 19.98 -52.88
C LEU A 156 -15.30 20.56 -54.19
N GLY A 157 -14.15 20.06 -54.67
CA GLY A 157 -13.62 20.54 -55.94
C GLY A 157 -12.30 19.98 -56.46
N ASP A 158 -11.46 19.31 -55.65
CA ASP A 158 -10.15 18.86 -56.18
C ASP A 158 -9.67 17.53 -55.58
N GLN A 159 -10.20 16.42 -56.11
CA GLN A 159 -9.71 15.08 -55.80
C GLN A 159 -8.72 14.61 -56.88
N THR A 160 -7.52 15.19 -56.90
CA THR A 160 -6.37 14.60 -57.60
C THR A 160 -5.29 14.22 -56.57
N ARG A 161 -5.47 13.06 -55.92
CA ARG A 161 -4.57 12.60 -54.84
C ARG A 161 -3.28 11.97 -55.37
N SER A 162 -2.17 12.72 -55.28
CA SER A 162 -0.82 12.17 -55.25
C SER A 162 -0.60 11.38 -53.94
N ARG A 163 -0.20 10.12 -54.03
CA ARG A 163 0.35 9.32 -52.92
C ARG A 163 1.66 9.97 -52.46
N ARG A 164 1.64 10.87 -51.48
CA ARG A 164 2.88 11.35 -50.84
C ARG A 164 3.18 10.54 -49.58
N CYS A 165 4.15 9.64 -49.70
CA CYS A 165 4.92 9.13 -48.58
C CYS A 165 5.70 10.29 -47.91
N PHE A 166 5.81 10.27 -46.57
CA PHE A 166 6.65 11.10 -45.70
C PHE A 166 7.14 12.45 -46.29
N SER A 167 6.37 13.54 -46.10
CA SER A 167 6.91 14.88 -46.39
C SER A 167 7.86 15.35 -45.26
N ALA A 168 8.81 16.23 -45.58
CA ALA A 168 9.79 16.74 -44.60
C ALA A 168 9.16 17.32 -43.29
N PRO A 169 7.98 18.00 -43.32
CA PRO A 169 7.26 18.39 -42.11
C PRO A 169 6.85 17.22 -41.20
N HIS A 170 6.39 16.10 -41.76
CA HIS A 170 6.01 14.91 -41.00
C HIS A 170 7.21 14.28 -40.29
N ILE A 171 8.37 14.23 -40.97
CA ILE A 171 9.62 13.73 -40.38
C ILE A 171 10.05 14.62 -39.21
N ARG A 172 9.98 15.94 -39.37
CA ARG A 172 10.36 16.91 -38.33
C ARG A 172 9.47 16.79 -37.09
N TYR A 173 8.15 16.74 -37.26
CA TYR A 173 7.24 16.57 -36.12
C TYR A 173 7.43 15.23 -35.44
N LEU A 174 7.57 14.14 -36.21
CA LEU A 174 7.81 12.80 -35.66
C LEU A 174 9.07 12.78 -34.81
N PHE A 175 10.16 13.37 -35.30
CA PHE A 175 11.41 13.50 -34.55
C PHE A 175 11.22 14.27 -33.24
N ILE A 176 10.59 15.45 -33.29
CA ILE A 176 10.33 16.27 -32.11
C ILE A 176 9.41 15.54 -31.12
N ALA A 177 8.39 14.82 -31.60
CA ALA A 177 7.45 14.09 -30.77
C ALA A 177 8.12 12.91 -30.05
N VAL A 178 9.05 12.21 -30.70
CA VAL A 178 9.87 11.17 -30.06
C VAL A 178 10.80 11.78 -29.01
N VAL A 179 11.51 12.87 -29.33
CA VAL A 179 12.38 13.56 -28.37
C VAL A 179 11.59 14.04 -27.16
N TRP A 180 10.42 14.65 -27.39
CA TRP A 180 9.54 15.10 -26.32
C TRP A 180 9.02 13.94 -25.46
N ALA A 181 8.56 12.85 -26.06
CA ALA A 181 8.06 11.69 -25.31
C ALA A 181 9.16 11.02 -24.46
N CYS A 182 10.38 10.90 -24.99
CA CYS A 182 11.54 10.43 -24.24
C CYS A 182 11.89 11.38 -23.09
N ALA A 183 11.94 12.68 -23.33
CA ALA A 183 12.21 13.67 -22.30
C ALA A 183 11.15 13.65 -21.19
N ALA A 184 9.86 13.65 -21.55
CA ALA A 184 8.75 13.62 -20.61
C ALA A 184 8.80 12.36 -19.73
N ARG A 185 9.11 11.21 -20.33
CA ARG A 185 9.31 9.96 -19.59
C ARG A 185 10.48 10.07 -18.62
N SER A 186 11.64 10.56 -19.06
CA SER A 186 12.80 10.72 -18.18
C SER A 186 12.52 11.68 -17.02
N THR A 187 11.85 12.80 -17.28
CA THR A 187 11.47 13.76 -16.23
C THR A 187 10.51 13.13 -15.22
N LEU A 188 9.53 12.34 -15.67
CA LEU A 188 8.62 11.63 -14.77
C LEU A 188 9.35 10.56 -13.94
N ALA A 189 10.22 9.77 -14.58
CA ALA A 189 11.03 8.74 -13.93
C ALA A 189 11.94 9.27 -12.82
N LEU A 190 12.54 10.44 -13.05
CA LEU A 190 13.42 11.09 -12.08
C LEU A 190 12.64 11.82 -10.97
N SER A 191 11.33 12.01 -11.14
CA SER A 191 10.46 12.64 -10.14
C SER A 191 9.77 11.63 -9.22
N THR A 192 9.90 10.33 -9.50
CA THR A 192 9.27 9.24 -8.73
C THR A 192 10.33 8.43 -7.99
N GLN A 193 9.94 7.82 -6.88
CA GLN A 193 10.77 6.86 -6.18
C GLN A 193 10.09 5.49 -6.25
N SER A 194 10.89 4.43 -6.44
CA SER A 194 10.37 3.08 -6.55
C SER A 194 9.82 2.60 -5.21
N ALA A 195 8.65 1.95 -5.22
CA ALA A 195 8.15 1.18 -4.09
C ALA A 195 8.84 -0.20 -3.98
N GLY A 196 9.81 -0.52 -4.84
CA GLY A 196 10.65 -1.72 -4.74
C GLY A 196 9.94 -3.04 -5.10
N ALA A 197 8.72 -3.02 -5.64
CA ALA A 197 8.06 -4.24 -6.08
C ALA A 197 8.80 -4.91 -7.25
N ILE A 198 8.81 -6.24 -7.25
CA ILE A 198 9.68 -7.08 -8.08
C ILE A 198 8.95 -7.53 -9.34
N CYS A 199 9.57 -7.33 -10.50
CA CYS A 199 9.12 -7.95 -11.74
C CYS A 199 9.83 -9.29 -11.95
N PRO A 200 9.12 -10.44 -11.94
CA PRO A 200 9.76 -11.76 -12.01
C PRO A 200 10.45 -12.02 -13.36
N PRO A 201 11.61 -12.71 -13.38
CA PRO A 201 12.29 -13.08 -14.60
C PRO A 201 11.60 -14.26 -15.31
N GLY A 202 11.93 -14.47 -16.58
CA GLY A 202 11.41 -15.57 -17.40
C GLY A 202 10.67 -15.10 -18.68
N PRO A 203 10.96 -15.67 -19.87
CA PRO A 203 10.38 -15.22 -21.14
C PRO A 203 8.92 -15.66 -21.35
N LEU A 204 8.50 -16.77 -20.70
CA LEU A 204 7.13 -17.28 -20.77
C LEU A 204 6.18 -16.59 -19.78
N ARG A 205 6.72 -15.77 -18.86
CA ARG A 205 5.92 -15.04 -17.87
C ARG A 205 5.29 -13.81 -18.51
N TRP A 206 3.98 -13.66 -18.34
CA TRP A 206 3.23 -12.57 -18.94
C TRP A 206 3.64 -11.20 -18.38
N GLU A 207 4.05 -11.15 -17.12
CA GLU A 207 4.55 -9.98 -16.40
C GLU A 207 5.60 -9.22 -17.22
N ARG A 208 6.47 -9.94 -17.93
CA ARG A 208 7.52 -9.35 -18.76
C ARG A 208 7.02 -8.76 -20.07
N HIS A 209 5.81 -9.11 -20.50
CA HIS A 209 5.16 -8.63 -21.74
C HIS A 209 4.24 -7.42 -21.50
N ILE A 210 4.20 -6.88 -20.28
CA ILE A 210 3.42 -5.68 -19.96
C ILE A 210 3.86 -4.44 -20.77
N PRO A 211 5.16 -4.20 -21.03
CA PRO A 211 5.56 -3.14 -21.96
C PRO A 211 4.96 -3.29 -23.36
N LEU A 212 4.86 -4.52 -23.88
CA LEU A 212 4.20 -4.78 -25.16
C LEU A 212 2.70 -4.47 -25.08
N ALA A 213 2.04 -4.84 -23.98
CA ALA A 213 0.64 -4.49 -23.74
C ALA A 213 0.43 -2.97 -23.74
N GLN A 214 1.36 -2.17 -23.18
CA GLN A 214 1.33 -0.70 -23.24
C GLN A 214 1.51 -0.18 -24.67
N ILE A 215 2.44 -0.74 -25.45
CA ILE A 215 2.61 -0.40 -26.87
C ILE A 215 1.30 -0.61 -27.64
N VAL A 216 0.67 -1.78 -27.45
CA VAL A 216 -0.61 -2.10 -28.10
C VAL A 216 -1.72 -1.17 -27.60
N ALA A 217 -1.76 -0.84 -26.31
CA ALA A 217 -2.74 0.09 -25.75
C ALA A 217 -2.61 1.50 -26.37
N VAL A 218 -1.40 2.05 -26.47
CA VAL A 218 -1.15 3.36 -27.10
C VAL A 218 -1.48 3.32 -28.59
N ALA A 219 -1.19 2.22 -29.29
CA ALA A 219 -1.58 2.03 -30.68
C ALA A 219 -3.11 1.99 -30.86
N LEU A 220 -3.84 1.34 -29.94
CA LEU A 220 -5.30 1.34 -29.92
C LEU A 220 -5.86 2.73 -29.61
N ASP A 221 -5.28 3.46 -28.66
CA ASP A 221 -5.66 4.83 -28.34
C ASP A 221 -5.47 5.76 -29.57
N ALA A 222 -4.36 5.63 -30.29
CA ALA A 222 -4.12 6.34 -31.55
C ALA A 222 -5.16 5.96 -32.63
N PHE A 223 -5.45 4.67 -32.79
CA PHE A 223 -6.47 4.17 -33.72
C PHE A 223 -7.86 4.74 -33.39
N LEU A 224 -8.27 4.69 -32.13
CA LEU A 224 -9.56 5.20 -31.65
C LEU A 224 -9.66 6.71 -31.90
N LEU A 225 -8.65 7.49 -31.51
CA LEU A 225 -8.64 8.94 -31.67
C LEU A 225 -8.72 9.36 -33.14
N VAL A 226 -7.93 8.75 -34.03
CA VAL A 226 -7.94 9.09 -35.46
C VAL A 226 -9.28 8.73 -36.10
N ARG A 227 -9.82 7.54 -35.82
CA ARG A 227 -11.08 7.08 -36.42
C ARG A 227 -12.29 7.88 -35.91
N LEU A 228 -12.35 8.18 -34.61
CA LEU A 228 -13.41 9.00 -34.04
C LEU A 228 -13.33 10.45 -34.53
N SER A 229 -12.13 11.03 -34.59
CA SER A 229 -11.91 12.39 -35.10
C SER A 229 -12.34 12.51 -36.56
N ARG A 230 -11.91 11.58 -37.42
CA ARG A 230 -12.34 11.52 -38.83
C ARG A 230 -13.85 11.46 -38.94
N TRP A 231 -14.46 10.52 -38.24
CA TRP A 231 -15.90 10.33 -38.31
C TRP A 231 -16.68 11.56 -37.81
N ARG A 232 -16.20 12.18 -36.73
CA ARG A 232 -16.78 13.41 -36.18
C ARG A 232 -16.68 14.59 -37.14
N GLN A 233 -15.59 14.68 -37.90
CA GLN A 233 -15.37 15.71 -38.93
C GLN A 233 -16.20 15.47 -40.19
N GLU A 234 -16.34 14.21 -40.64
CA GLU A 234 -17.21 13.84 -41.78
C GLU A 234 -18.69 14.10 -41.47
N THR A 235 -19.11 13.99 -40.20
CA THR A 235 -20.48 14.25 -39.74
C THR A 235 -20.64 15.60 -39.03
N ALA A 236 -19.79 16.57 -39.35
CA ALA A 236 -19.81 17.89 -38.71
C ALA A 236 -21.13 18.66 -38.96
N GLU A 237 -21.78 18.43 -40.11
CA GLU A 237 -23.08 19.03 -40.47
C GLU A 237 -24.24 18.31 -39.76
N ASP A 238 -24.14 16.99 -39.55
CA ASP A 238 -25.14 16.14 -38.87
C ASP A 238 -24.75 15.83 -37.41
N ALA A 239 -24.56 16.87 -36.61
CA ALA A 239 -24.16 16.73 -35.20
C ALA A 239 -25.03 15.75 -34.38
N PRO A 240 -26.38 15.72 -34.51
CA PRO A 240 -27.21 14.75 -33.77
C PRO A 240 -26.87 13.29 -34.09
N GLN A 241 -26.55 12.99 -35.36
CA GLN A 241 -26.11 11.65 -35.77
C GLN A 241 -24.73 11.33 -35.20
N ALA A 242 -23.85 12.34 -35.16
CA ALA A 242 -22.52 12.26 -34.55
C ALA A 242 -22.58 11.79 -33.08
N TRP A 243 -23.44 12.45 -32.32
CA TRP A 243 -23.64 12.15 -30.90
C TRP A 243 -24.39 10.83 -30.68
N ALA A 244 -25.40 10.51 -31.51
CA ALA A 244 -26.17 9.26 -31.39
C ALA A 244 -25.32 7.98 -31.65
N PHE A 245 -24.31 8.04 -32.51
CA PHE A 245 -23.38 6.93 -32.68
C PHE A 245 -22.43 6.79 -31.48
N ALA A 246 -21.82 7.89 -31.02
CA ALA A 246 -20.91 7.87 -29.87
C ALA A 246 -21.61 7.29 -28.64
N SER A 247 -22.87 7.69 -28.42
CA SER A 247 -23.72 7.11 -27.38
C SER A 247 -23.92 5.60 -27.54
N ARG A 248 -24.30 5.13 -28.73
CA ARG A 248 -24.47 3.69 -28.99
C ARG A 248 -23.17 2.90 -28.83
N LEU A 249 -22.04 3.47 -29.25
CA LEU A 249 -20.72 2.89 -29.11
C LEU A 249 -20.36 2.72 -27.62
N PHE A 250 -20.49 3.79 -26.82
CA PHE A 250 -20.16 3.75 -25.40
C PHE A 250 -21.10 2.84 -24.61
N LEU A 251 -22.41 2.92 -24.83
CA LEU A 251 -23.38 2.03 -24.18
C LEU A 251 -23.18 0.56 -24.58
N GLY A 252 -22.89 0.30 -25.86
CA GLY A 252 -22.58 -1.03 -26.36
C GLY A 252 -21.32 -1.62 -25.72
N SER A 253 -20.23 -0.84 -25.69
CA SER A 253 -18.97 -1.24 -25.04
C SER A 253 -19.14 -1.45 -23.53
N ALA A 254 -19.88 -0.59 -22.83
CA ALA A 254 -20.19 -0.75 -21.41
C ALA A 254 -20.98 -2.05 -21.14
N GLY A 255 -21.96 -2.37 -22.00
CA GLY A 255 -22.72 -3.62 -21.92
C GLY A 255 -21.84 -4.86 -22.12
N VAL A 256 -20.96 -4.86 -23.13
CA VAL A 256 -20.01 -5.96 -23.37
C VAL A 256 -19.05 -6.14 -22.20
N LEU A 257 -18.46 -5.04 -21.69
CA LEU A 257 -17.58 -5.09 -20.53
C LEU A 257 -18.30 -5.61 -19.28
N SER A 258 -19.56 -5.22 -19.07
CA SER A 258 -20.38 -5.73 -17.96
C SER A 258 -20.60 -7.24 -18.07
N ILE A 259 -20.91 -7.73 -19.27
CA ILE A 259 -21.07 -9.17 -19.54
C ILE A 259 -19.75 -9.92 -19.30
N LEU A 260 -18.63 -9.40 -19.81
CA LEU A 260 -17.30 -9.99 -19.58
C LEU A 260 -16.93 -10.00 -18.10
N ALA A 261 -17.26 -8.93 -17.36
CA ALA A 261 -17.08 -8.88 -15.92
C ALA A 261 -17.91 -9.97 -15.21
N CYS A 262 -19.11 -10.31 -15.72
CA CYS A 262 -19.92 -11.39 -15.17
C CYS A 262 -19.32 -12.79 -15.36
N PHE A 263 -18.58 -13.04 -16.45
CA PHE A 263 -17.89 -14.33 -16.65
C PHE A 263 -16.71 -14.53 -15.69
N SER A 264 -16.24 -13.48 -15.02
CA SER A 264 -15.21 -13.56 -13.97
C SER A 264 -15.72 -14.20 -12.67
N PHE A 265 -17.04 -14.41 -12.51
CA PHE A 265 -17.70 -14.86 -11.28
C PHE A 265 -17.56 -16.36 -10.96
N TYR A 266 -16.89 -17.15 -11.79
CA TYR A 266 -16.58 -18.56 -11.43
C TYR A 266 -15.64 -18.67 -10.22
N ASN A 267 -14.97 -17.59 -9.83
CA ASN A 267 -14.15 -17.52 -8.62
C ASN A 267 -14.82 -16.61 -7.58
N LEU A 268 -15.15 -17.16 -6.40
CA LEU A 268 -15.74 -16.45 -5.25
C LEU A 268 -14.98 -15.17 -4.87
N ARG A 269 -13.66 -15.14 -5.06
CA ARG A 269 -12.86 -13.95 -4.76
C ARG A 269 -12.99 -12.87 -5.83
N ASN A 270 -13.19 -13.23 -7.09
CA ASN A 270 -13.52 -12.25 -8.13
C ASN A 270 -14.92 -11.65 -7.89
N ILE A 271 -15.85 -12.42 -7.29
CA ILE A 271 -17.15 -11.90 -6.85
C ILE A 271 -16.94 -10.89 -5.72
N ARG A 272 -16.19 -11.23 -4.66
CA ARG A 272 -15.86 -10.27 -3.59
C ARG A 272 -15.22 -9.00 -4.15
N TRP A 273 -14.19 -9.13 -4.98
CA TRP A 273 -13.56 -7.98 -5.63
C TRP A 273 -14.54 -7.20 -6.50
N ALA A 274 -15.46 -7.85 -7.22
CA ALA A 274 -16.37 -7.14 -8.10
C ALA A 274 -17.50 -6.39 -7.38
N PHE A 275 -17.97 -6.89 -6.24
CA PHE A 275 -19.18 -6.39 -5.58
C PHE A 275 -18.97 -5.79 -4.20
N VAL A 276 -17.87 -6.09 -3.51
CA VAL A 276 -17.53 -5.45 -2.24
C VAL A 276 -16.80 -4.15 -2.55
N LEU A 277 -17.55 -3.05 -2.48
CA LEU A 277 -17.06 -1.69 -2.67
C LEU A 277 -17.23 -0.92 -1.36
N HIS A 278 -16.11 -0.47 -0.78
CA HIS A 278 -16.13 0.44 0.35
C HIS A 278 -16.49 1.86 -0.08
N TYR A 279 -16.84 2.71 0.89
CA TYR A 279 -17.18 4.11 0.66
C TYR A 279 -16.18 4.85 -0.24
N VAL A 280 -14.87 4.72 0.03
CA VAL A 280 -13.80 5.35 -0.78
C VAL A 280 -13.85 4.86 -2.23
N ALA A 281 -14.02 3.55 -2.45
CA ALA A 281 -14.09 2.98 -3.78
C ALA A 281 -15.31 3.50 -4.55
N VAL A 282 -16.48 3.60 -3.91
CA VAL A 282 -17.69 4.15 -4.54
C VAL A 282 -17.52 5.63 -4.86
N ARG A 283 -17.07 6.42 -3.87
CA ARG A 283 -16.82 7.86 -4.04
C ARG A 283 -15.87 8.13 -5.21
N ASP A 284 -14.73 7.46 -5.21
CA ASP A 284 -13.69 7.67 -6.21
C ASP A 284 -14.13 7.19 -7.59
N LEU A 285 -14.78 6.02 -7.68
CA LEU A 285 -15.33 5.52 -8.95
C LEU A 285 -16.32 6.52 -9.53
N VAL A 286 -17.27 7.03 -8.75
CA VAL A 286 -18.27 8.01 -9.25
C VAL A 286 -17.59 9.32 -9.65
N VAL A 287 -16.82 9.93 -8.75
CA VAL A 287 -16.20 11.24 -9.00
C VAL A 287 -15.25 11.19 -10.20
N ASP A 288 -14.33 10.24 -10.22
CA ASP A 288 -13.31 10.20 -11.26
C ASP A 288 -13.91 9.71 -12.59
N SER A 289 -14.90 8.82 -12.58
CA SER A 289 -15.60 8.42 -13.83
C SER A 289 -16.37 9.59 -14.42
N THR A 290 -17.04 10.39 -13.59
CA THR A 290 -17.76 11.59 -14.05
C THR A 290 -16.80 12.63 -14.62
N VAL A 291 -15.64 12.86 -13.97
CA VAL A 291 -14.61 13.76 -14.50
C VAL A 291 -14.07 13.26 -15.85
N VAL A 292 -13.82 11.96 -16.01
CA VAL A 292 -13.40 11.40 -17.30
C VAL A 292 -14.53 11.46 -18.33
N SER A 293 -15.78 11.23 -17.97
CA SER A 293 -16.91 11.41 -18.89
C SER A 293 -16.98 12.84 -19.41
N VAL A 294 -16.84 13.84 -18.54
CA VAL A 294 -16.78 15.25 -18.95
C VAL A 294 -15.58 15.51 -19.87
N ALA A 295 -14.42 14.91 -19.59
CA ALA A 295 -13.24 14.99 -20.47
C ALA A 295 -13.49 14.36 -21.85
N ILE A 296 -14.10 13.18 -21.91
CA ILE A 296 -14.44 12.47 -23.16
C ILE A 296 -15.42 13.30 -23.98
N LEU A 297 -16.48 13.84 -23.37
CA LEU A 297 -17.47 14.67 -24.04
C LEU A 297 -16.85 15.96 -24.57
N SER A 298 -15.99 16.62 -23.78
CA SER A 298 -15.29 17.84 -24.16
C SER A 298 -14.27 17.59 -25.28
N GLY A 299 -13.51 16.49 -25.19
CA GLY A 299 -12.58 16.06 -26.24
C GLY A 299 -13.31 15.71 -27.54
N PHE A 300 -14.41 14.97 -27.47
CA PHE A 300 -15.23 14.63 -28.64
C PHE A 300 -15.90 15.86 -29.27
N TYR A 301 -16.29 16.86 -28.46
CA TYR A 301 -16.73 18.15 -28.96
C TYR A 301 -15.58 18.87 -29.69
N ALA A 302 -14.38 18.92 -29.09
CA ALA A 302 -13.23 19.64 -29.64
C ALA A 302 -12.68 19.01 -30.93
N MET A 303 -12.91 17.71 -31.17
CA MET A 303 -12.49 17.01 -32.41
C MET A 303 -13.08 17.59 -33.70
N THR A 304 -14.12 18.43 -33.65
CA THR A 304 -14.63 19.13 -34.85
C THR A 304 -13.61 20.11 -35.41
N ASP A 305 -12.87 20.78 -34.51
CA ASP A 305 -12.03 21.92 -34.84
C ASP A 305 -10.54 21.63 -34.57
N LEU A 306 -10.23 20.57 -33.83
CA LEU A 306 -8.87 20.13 -33.51
C LEU A 306 -8.48 18.87 -34.28
N HIS A 307 -7.29 18.93 -34.88
CA HIS A 307 -6.61 17.76 -35.43
C HIS A 307 -6.26 16.78 -34.29
N PRO A 308 -6.35 15.44 -34.50
CA PRO A 308 -6.16 14.46 -33.42
C PRO A 308 -4.73 14.45 -32.84
N SER A 309 -3.71 14.87 -33.59
CA SER A 309 -2.34 15.06 -33.05
C SER A 309 -2.32 16.16 -31.97
N ASN A 310 -3.05 17.26 -32.18
CA ASN A 310 -3.16 18.34 -31.21
C ASN A 310 -3.92 17.90 -29.98
N LEU A 311 -5.04 17.19 -30.15
CA LEU A 311 -5.80 16.68 -29.02
C LEU A 311 -4.94 15.74 -28.15
N ALA A 312 -4.22 14.80 -28.78
CA ALA A 312 -3.31 13.90 -28.07
C ALA A 312 -2.18 14.65 -27.36
N MET A 313 -1.50 15.57 -28.05
CA MET A 313 -0.44 16.39 -27.47
C MET A 313 -0.94 17.20 -26.27
N ILE A 314 -2.11 17.84 -26.38
CA ILE A 314 -2.76 18.60 -25.30
C ILE A 314 -2.98 17.69 -24.10
N THR A 315 -3.60 16.52 -24.30
CA THR A 315 -3.91 15.60 -23.19
C THR A 315 -2.65 15.04 -22.52
N THR A 316 -1.64 14.62 -23.30
CA THR A 316 -0.43 14.03 -22.73
C THR A 316 0.47 15.09 -22.09
N ALA A 317 0.66 16.24 -22.73
CA ALA A 317 1.47 17.33 -22.17
C ALA A 317 0.86 17.91 -20.89
N PHE A 318 -0.45 18.15 -20.88
CA PHE A 318 -1.10 18.63 -19.68
C PHE A 318 -1.10 17.63 -18.54
N GLY A 319 -1.23 16.33 -18.83
CA GLY A 319 -1.04 15.29 -17.81
C GLY A 319 0.37 15.34 -17.21
N VAL A 320 1.41 15.39 -18.04
CA VAL A 320 2.81 15.50 -17.59
C VAL A 320 3.00 16.75 -16.72
N TYR A 321 2.54 17.92 -17.18
CA TYR A 321 2.71 19.15 -16.42
C TYR A 321 1.90 19.20 -15.13
N ALA A 322 0.65 18.72 -15.15
CA ALA A 322 -0.17 18.64 -13.94
C ALA A 322 0.47 17.72 -12.91
N HIS A 323 1.05 16.59 -13.34
CA HIS A 323 1.81 15.70 -12.46
C HIS A 323 3.00 16.44 -11.82
N GLN A 324 3.80 17.13 -12.64
CA GLN A 324 4.96 17.89 -12.17
C GLN A 324 4.57 19.00 -11.18
N ILE A 325 3.55 19.79 -11.51
CA ILE A 325 3.04 20.85 -10.62
C ILE A 325 2.55 20.24 -9.30
N PHE A 326 1.74 19.19 -9.36
CA PHE A 326 1.19 18.57 -8.16
C PHE A 326 2.30 17.99 -7.26
N ARG A 327 3.30 17.32 -7.85
CA ARG A 327 4.47 16.82 -7.10
C ARG A 327 5.27 17.95 -6.45
N MET A 328 5.52 19.04 -7.17
CA MET A 328 6.21 20.21 -6.63
C MET A 328 5.40 20.93 -5.54
N LEU A 329 4.07 20.98 -5.66
CA LEU A 329 3.18 21.61 -4.68
C LEU A 329 2.97 20.75 -3.43
N GLN A 330 2.95 19.42 -3.56
CA GLN A 330 2.73 18.51 -2.44
C GLN A 330 4.01 18.25 -1.60
N THR A 331 5.21 18.31 -2.20
CA THR A 331 6.45 17.96 -1.49
C THR A 331 7.71 18.66 -2.02
N SER A 332 8.67 18.84 -1.12
CA SER A 332 9.99 19.48 -1.27
C SER A 332 10.92 18.83 -2.31
N ALA A 333 11.37 19.59 -3.31
CA ALA A 333 12.38 19.25 -4.34
C ALA A 333 12.16 17.90 -5.12
N PRO A 334 12.65 17.80 -6.36
CA PRO A 334 12.79 16.53 -7.08
C PRO A 334 13.45 15.43 -6.22
N VAL A 335 13.16 14.16 -6.51
CA VAL A 335 13.85 13.02 -5.88
C VAL A 335 15.32 12.98 -6.32
N ASP A 336 15.58 13.44 -7.54
CA ASP A 336 16.92 13.63 -8.10
C ASP A 336 17.07 15.07 -8.62
N ASP A 337 17.90 15.87 -7.95
CA ASP A 337 18.25 17.24 -8.35
C ASP A 337 19.36 17.29 -9.43
N SER A 338 19.64 16.16 -10.10
CA SER A 338 20.69 16.08 -11.11
C SER A 338 20.45 16.99 -12.32
N LEU A 339 21.56 17.31 -13.00
CA LEU A 339 21.55 17.96 -14.31
C LEU A 339 20.67 17.21 -15.32
N LEU A 340 20.54 15.90 -15.19
CA LEU A 340 19.68 15.08 -16.04
C LEU A 340 18.19 15.41 -15.85
N TYR A 341 17.74 15.63 -14.61
CA TYR A 341 16.38 16.07 -14.33
C TYR A 341 16.12 17.46 -14.93
N MET A 342 17.01 18.43 -14.68
CA MET A 342 16.87 19.79 -15.22
C MET A 342 16.83 19.82 -16.75
N VAL A 343 17.75 19.11 -17.42
CA VAL A 343 17.82 19.06 -18.89
C VAL A 343 16.59 18.38 -19.46
N SER A 344 16.19 17.21 -18.92
CA SER A 344 15.00 16.52 -19.40
C SER A 344 13.73 17.35 -19.18
N GLY A 345 13.58 17.99 -18.01
CA GLY A 345 12.46 18.89 -17.72
C GLY A 345 12.40 20.08 -18.66
N GLY A 346 13.55 20.71 -18.96
CA GLY A 346 13.66 21.79 -19.94
C GLY A 346 13.25 21.37 -21.35
N VAL A 347 13.65 20.18 -21.80
CA VAL A 347 13.25 19.62 -23.10
C VAL A 347 11.77 19.24 -23.13
N THR A 348 11.24 18.68 -22.04
CA THR A 348 9.80 18.37 -21.88
C THR A 348 8.95 19.62 -21.97
N ILE A 349 9.42 20.72 -21.39
CA ILE A 349 8.81 22.04 -21.53
C ILE A 349 8.91 22.49 -23.00
N ALA A 350 10.12 22.76 -23.49
CA ALA A 350 10.36 23.35 -24.81
C ALA A 350 9.75 22.56 -25.98
N GLY A 351 9.69 21.22 -25.86
CA GLY A 351 9.17 20.33 -26.90
C GLY A 351 7.71 20.59 -27.26
N VAL A 352 6.85 20.96 -26.30
CA VAL A 352 5.43 21.27 -26.60
C VAL A 352 5.29 22.51 -27.47
N GLY A 353 6.06 23.56 -27.17
CA GLY A 353 6.09 24.77 -28.00
C GLY A 353 6.54 24.49 -29.44
N LEU A 354 7.52 23.59 -29.61
CA LEU A 354 7.98 23.15 -30.94
C LEU A 354 6.94 22.29 -31.65
N LEU A 355 6.28 21.36 -30.96
CA LEU A 355 5.23 20.51 -31.52
C LEU A 355 4.04 21.34 -32.01
N LEU A 356 3.57 22.30 -31.21
CA LEU A 356 2.49 23.22 -31.61
C LEU A 356 2.88 24.06 -32.84
N ARG A 357 4.16 24.43 -32.99
CA ARG A 357 4.64 25.19 -34.16
C ARG A 357 4.64 24.35 -35.43
N TYR A 358 5.18 23.13 -35.38
CA TYR A 358 5.32 22.26 -36.55
C TYR A 358 4.04 21.51 -36.91
N ASP A 359 3.08 21.38 -35.99
CA ASP A 359 1.75 20.84 -36.31
C ASP A 359 1.02 21.70 -37.36
N LYS A 360 1.25 23.03 -37.33
CA LYS A 360 0.75 23.95 -38.36
C LYS A 360 1.25 23.58 -39.77
N ASP A 361 2.48 23.09 -39.87
CA ASP A 361 3.11 22.72 -41.15
C ASP A 361 2.61 21.36 -41.66
N ILE A 362 2.15 20.47 -40.77
CA ILE A 362 1.55 19.16 -41.11
C ILE A 362 0.08 19.31 -41.49
N SER A 363 -0.66 20.14 -40.76
CA SER A 363 -2.09 20.34 -40.95
C SER A 363 -2.44 21.04 -42.27
N GLY A 364 -1.46 21.58 -43.01
CA GLY A 364 -1.61 22.01 -44.41
C GLY A 364 -2.63 23.13 -44.65
N VAL A 365 -2.98 23.93 -43.62
CA VAL A 365 -3.96 25.03 -43.77
C VAL A 365 -3.27 26.28 -44.32
N SER A 366 -3.04 26.30 -45.63
CA SER A 366 -2.98 27.54 -46.38
C SER A 366 -4.42 27.99 -46.69
N GLY A 367 -5.02 28.74 -45.77
CA GLY A 367 -6.31 29.40 -45.98
C GLY A 367 -7.52 28.66 -45.40
N SER A 368 -8.23 29.33 -44.48
CA SER A 368 -9.54 28.99 -43.87
C SER A 368 -9.67 27.65 -43.12
N GLY A 369 -9.66 27.68 -41.78
CA GLY A 369 -10.27 26.60 -40.98
C GLY A 369 -9.80 26.51 -39.52
N ALA A 370 -8.49 26.41 -39.27
CA ALA A 370 -7.97 26.35 -37.90
C ALA A 370 -8.02 27.74 -37.25
N ASP A 371 -8.78 27.91 -36.16
CA ASP A 371 -8.94 29.21 -35.50
C ASP A 371 -7.58 29.66 -34.94
N HIS A 372 -6.92 30.61 -35.62
CA HIS A 372 -5.65 31.20 -35.20
C HIS A 372 -5.67 31.70 -33.73
N ARG A 373 -6.86 31.98 -33.18
CA ARG A 373 -7.06 32.34 -31.78
C ARG A 373 -6.90 31.16 -30.83
N LEU A 374 -7.36 29.96 -31.21
CA LEU A 374 -7.22 28.74 -30.39
C LEU A 374 -5.75 28.33 -30.27
N VAL A 375 -5.01 28.35 -31.38
CA VAL A 375 -3.56 28.08 -31.35
C VAL A 375 -2.83 29.15 -30.52
N ARG A 376 -3.14 30.44 -30.73
CA ARG A 376 -2.58 31.53 -29.90
C ARG A 376 -2.93 31.39 -28.41
N PHE A 377 -4.14 30.95 -28.09
CA PHE A 377 -4.58 30.71 -26.73
C PHE A 377 -3.82 29.53 -26.10
N LEU A 378 -3.69 28.41 -26.82
CA LEU A 378 -2.93 27.25 -26.37
C LEU A 378 -1.44 27.61 -26.16
N THR A 379 -0.84 28.37 -27.08
CA THR A 379 0.52 28.88 -26.90
C THR A 379 0.62 29.87 -25.74
N GLY A 380 -0.37 30.74 -25.55
CA GLY A 380 -0.42 31.69 -24.42
C GLY A 380 -0.53 30.99 -23.07
N TRP A 381 -1.40 29.99 -22.95
CA TRP A 381 -1.53 29.16 -21.75
C TRP A 381 -0.29 28.32 -21.48
N TYR A 382 0.33 27.77 -22.52
CA TYR A 382 1.62 27.10 -22.40
C TYR A 382 2.67 28.05 -21.81
N VAL A 383 2.77 29.31 -22.28
CA VAL A 383 3.70 30.30 -21.71
C VAL A 383 3.37 30.63 -20.26
N VAL A 384 2.09 30.79 -19.90
CA VAL A 384 1.66 31.02 -18.51
C VAL A 384 2.02 29.83 -17.62
N LEU A 385 1.77 28.62 -18.09
CA LEU A 385 2.01 27.38 -17.33
C LEU A 385 3.51 27.13 -17.14
N VAL A 386 4.31 27.40 -18.17
CA VAL A 386 5.78 27.36 -18.08
C VAL A 386 6.30 28.45 -17.15
N GLY A 387 5.78 29.67 -17.25
CA GLY A 387 6.12 30.76 -16.35
C GLY A 387 5.76 30.45 -14.89
N PHE A 388 4.61 29.81 -14.66
CA PHE A 388 4.21 29.32 -13.35
C PHE A 388 5.14 28.22 -12.86
N LEU A 389 5.45 27.20 -13.66
CA LEU A 389 6.40 26.14 -13.33
C LEU A 389 7.79 26.68 -12.97
N CYS A 390 8.31 27.61 -13.79
CA CYS A 390 9.59 28.28 -13.50
C CYS A 390 9.50 29.14 -12.24
N GLY A 391 8.39 29.84 -12.04
CA GLY A 391 8.15 30.65 -10.84
C GLY A 391 8.05 29.80 -9.58
N THR A 392 7.29 28.69 -9.61
CA THR A 392 7.21 27.75 -8.50
C THR A 392 8.55 27.11 -8.22
N TYR A 393 9.30 26.72 -9.26
CA TYR A 393 10.65 26.21 -9.08
C TYR A 393 11.54 27.26 -8.39
N LEU A 394 11.58 28.50 -8.87
CA LEU A 394 12.42 29.55 -8.28
C LEU A 394 12.00 29.97 -6.87
N VAL A 395 10.70 29.95 -6.55
CA VAL A 395 10.17 30.36 -5.24
C VAL A 395 10.31 29.25 -4.20
N PHE A 396 9.98 28.01 -4.56
CA PHE A 396 9.95 26.91 -3.61
C PHE A 396 11.29 26.17 -3.48
N TYR A 397 12.16 26.22 -4.49
CA TYR A 397 13.49 25.58 -4.43
C TYR A 397 14.37 26.08 -3.26
N PRO A 398 14.50 27.40 -2.99
CA PRO A 398 15.31 27.88 -1.87
C PRO A 398 14.73 27.55 -0.48
N ASP A 399 13.40 27.63 -0.29
CA ASP A 399 12.77 27.32 1.01
C ASP A 399 12.81 25.82 1.34
N PHE A 400 12.89 24.95 0.32
CA PHE A 400 12.96 23.49 0.51
C PHE A 400 14.38 22.95 0.76
N ALA A 401 15.42 23.68 0.34
CA ALA A 401 16.80 23.41 0.76
C ALA A 401 17.02 23.73 2.26
N SER A 402 16.10 24.49 2.88
CA SER A 402 16.20 24.97 4.27
C SER A 402 15.21 24.33 5.26
N ILE A 403 14.48 23.26 4.91
CA ILE A 403 13.74 22.49 5.93
C ILE A 403 14.78 21.84 6.84
N ASP A 404 14.84 22.27 8.10
CA ASP A 404 15.72 21.83 9.20
C ASP A 404 16.38 20.47 8.96
N THR A 405 17.46 20.46 8.18
CA THR A 405 18.29 19.27 7.98
C THR A 405 19.05 19.07 9.28
N LEU A 406 18.65 18.05 10.03
CA LEU A 406 19.29 17.67 11.28
C LEU A 406 20.53 16.81 10.97
N SER A 407 21.53 16.86 11.83
CA SER A 407 22.59 15.85 11.79
C SER A 407 22.07 14.53 12.37
N LEU A 408 22.48 13.41 11.80
CA LEU A 408 22.19 12.10 12.39
C LEU A 408 22.69 12.01 13.85
N PRO A 409 23.87 12.54 14.24
CA PRO A 409 24.26 12.64 15.64
C PRO A 409 23.28 13.39 16.53
N ASP A 410 22.68 14.49 16.06
CA ASP A 410 21.68 15.22 16.82
C ASP A 410 20.40 14.38 16.99
N LEU A 411 19.97 13.66 15.95
CA LEU A 411 18.86 12.71 16.05
C LEU A 411 19.13 11.65 17.11
N LEU A 412 20.33 11.02 17.08
CA LEU A 412 20.74 10.04 18.09
C LEU A 412 20.68 10.66 19.50
N SER A 413 21.17 11.89 19.68
CA SER A 413 21.17 12.56 20.98
C SER A 413 19.75 12.77 21.54
N VAL A 414 18.80 13.16 20.68
CA VAL A 414 17.39 13.35 21.05
C VAL A 414 16.74 12.03 21.46
N GLU A 415 16.99 10.96 20.69
CA GLU A 415 16.44 9.64 20.98
C GLU A 415 17.07 9.01 22.22
N HIS A 416 18.36 9.24 22.47
CA HIS A 416 19.01 8.84 23.72
C HIS A 416 18.40 9.55 24.92
N ALA A 417 18.16 10.86 24.84
CA ALA A 417 17.52 11.62 25.91
C ALA A 417 16.09 11.15 26.18
N LYS A 418 15.31 10.83 25.13
CA LYS A 418 13.97 10.20 25.29
C LYS A 418 14.06 8.86 25.99
N SER A 419 15.00 8.01 25.60
CA SER A 419 15.25 6.71 26.21
C SER A 419 15.67 6.84 27.69
N ASP A 420 16.59 7.76 28.03
CA ASP A 420 17.00 8.00 29.42
C ASP A 420 15.83 8.45 30.29
N ASN A 421 15.04 9.40 29.78
CA ASN A 421 13.83 9.86 30.47
C ASN A 421 12.85 8.72 30.70
N TRP A 422 12.65 7.83 29.73
CA TRP A 422 11.81 6.65 29.90
C TRP A 422 12.38 5.69 30.94
N ILE A 423 13.67 5.37 30.90
CA ILE A 423 14.33 4.43 31.83
C ILE A 423 14.23 4.94 33.27
N VAL A 424 14.51 6.22 33.50
CA VAL A 424 14.36 6.85 34.82
C VAL A 424 12.91 6.77 35.27
N ARG A 425 11.96 7.06 34.38
CA ARG A 425 10.52 7.03 34.66
C ARG A 425 9.98 5.62 34.92
N ALA A 426 10.59 4.60 34.33
CA ALA A 426 10.21 3.20 34.50
C ALA A 426 10.69 2.57 35.81
N ASN A 427 11.68 3.17 36.47
CA ASN A 427 12.32 2.64 37.68
C ASN A 427 12.40 3.68 38.81
N GLN A 428 11.33 4.46 39.00
CA GLN A 428 11.29 5.54 39.99
C GLN A 428 11.11 5.01 41.40
N SER A 429 10.26 4.00 41.55
CA SER A 429 9.86 3.46 42.86
C SER A 429 10.92 2.53 43.43
N ARG A 430 11.33 2.79 44.67
CA ARG A 430 12.24 1.91 45.45
C ARG A 430 11.51 1.16 46.56
N THR A 431 10.32 1.63 46.93
CA THR A 431 9.47 1.03 47.96
C THR A 431 8.10 0.68 47.41
N LEU A 432 7.40 -0.24 48.07
CA LEU A 432 6.04 -0.63 47.71
C LEU A 432 5.09 0.58 47.73
N ASP A 433 5.17 1.44 48.76
CA ASP A 433 4.33 2.63 48.89
C ASP A 433 4.55 3.65 47.75
N GLU A 434 5.78 3.79 47.28
CA GLU A 434 6.09 4.59 46.08
C GLU A 434 5.48 3.96 44.83
N ALA A 435 5.64 2.65 44.64
CA ALA A 435 5.10 1.93 43.48
C ALA A 435 3.57 2.02 43.42
N VAL A 436 2.88 1.88 44.56
CA VAL A 436 1.42 2.03 44.67
C VAL A 436 0.99 3.46 44.33
N ARG A 437 1.69 4.49 44.85
CA ARG A 437 1.40 5.89 44.54
C ARG A 437 1.61 6.20 43.06
N ASN A 438 2.74 5.78 42.50
CA ASN A 438 3.07 5.99 41.10
C ASN A 438 2.10 5.26 40.16
N TYR A 439 1.69 4.05 40.52
CA TYR A 439 0.63 3.32 39.81
C TYR A 439 -0.65 4.16 39.76
N ARG A 440 -1.13 4.67 40.90
CA ARG A 440 -2.37 5.47 40.97
C ARG A 440 -2.30 6.73 40.14
N ILE A 441 -1.17 7.44 40.22
CA ILE A 441 -0.93 8.67 39.46
C ILE A 441 -0.93 8.38 37.95
N ARG A 442 -0.27 7.29 37.53
CA ARG A 442 -0.08 6.98 36.12
C ARG A 442 -1.34 6.41 35.45
N TYR A 443 -1.98 5.43 36.09
CA TYR A 443 -3.07 4.67 35.46
C TYR A 443 -4.45 5.11 35.91
N GLY A 444 -4.54 6.04 36.88
CA GLY A 444 -5.83 6.56 37.36
C GLY A 444 -6.69 5.52 38.07
N MET A 445 -6.07 4.51 38.68
CA MET A 445 -6.76 3.44 39.41
C MET A 445 -5.81 2.82 40.46
N PRO A 446 -6.30 2.18 41.53
CA PRO A 446 -5.46 1.43 42.46
C PRO A 446 -4.84 0.20 41.77
N PRO A 447 -3.67 -0.27 42.25
CA PRO A 447 -3.11 -1.54 41.78
C PRO A 447 -4.06 -2.71 42.03
N PRO A 448 -3.98 -3.80 41.25
CA PRO A 448 -4.77 -5.01 41.50
C PRO A 448 -4.36 -5.65 42.84
N PRO A 449 -5.22 -6.49 43.45
CA PRO A 449 -4.80 -7.28 44.62
C PRO A 449 -3.54 -8.10 44.35
N ASN A 450 -2.78 -8.41 45.40
CA ASN A 450 -1.46 -9.09 45.35
C ASN A 450 -0.36 -8.30 44.61
N PHE A 451 -0.52 -6.98 44.46
CA PHE A 451 0.50 -6.11 43.90
C PHE A 451 1.80 -6.10 44.71
N ASP A 452 1.72 -6.27 46.04
CA ASP A 452 2.88 -6.45 46.93
C ASP A 452 3.72 -7.66 46.53
N LYS A 453 3.07 -8.78 46.19
CA LYS A 453 3.74 -10.02 45.75
C LYS A 453 4.41 -9.86 44.40
N TRP A 454 3.75 -9.15 43.49
CA TRP A 454 4.37 -8.79 42.23
C TRP A 454 5.60 -7.87 42.42
N PHE A 455 5.48 -6.85 43.27
CA PHE A 455 6.58 -5.92 43.56
C PHE A 455 7.77 -6.64 44.20
N GLU A 456 7.53 -7.48 45.20
CA GLU A 456 8.53 -8.34 45.85
C GLU A 456 9.26 -9.20 44.80
N TYR A 457 8.50 -9.91 43.96
CA TYR A 457 9.06 -10.73 42.88
C TYR A 457 9.91 -9.92 41.88
N ALA A 458 9.45 -8.74 41.49
CA ALA A 458 10.17 -7.88 40.55
C ALA A 458 11.49 -7.35 41.15
N VAL A 459 11.49 -6.97 42.42
CA VAL A 459 12.67 -6.47 43.13
C VAL A 459 13.68 -7.60 43.36
N GLU A 460 13.24 -8.77 43.82
CA GLU A 460 14.11 -9.93 44.06
C GLU A 460 14.83 -10.42 42.79
N ASN A 461 14.17 -10.30 41.64
CA ASN A 461 14.75 -10.65 40.33
C ASN A 461 15.48 -9.49 39.65
N GLY A 462 15.67 -8.37 40.35
CA GLY A 462 16.45 -7.22 39.89
C GLY A 462 15.86 -6.57 38.65
N SER A 463 14.53 -6.41 38.57
CA SER A 463 13.90 -5.79 37.41
C SER A 463 14.32 -4.32 37.26
N PRO A 464 14.73 -3.88 36.06
CA PRO A 464 14.96 -2.47 35.80
C PRO A 464 13.66 -1.69 35.56
N ILE A 465 12.49 -2.34 35.56
CA ILE A 465 11.20 -1.72 35.24
C ILE A 465 10.19 -2.10 36.31
N ILE A 466 9.75 -1.11 37.08
CA ILE A 466 8.78 -1.25 38.19
C ILE A 466 7.49 -0.46 37.88
N ASP A 467 7.60 0.74 37.34
CA ASP A 467 6.47 1.68 37.28
C ASP A 467 5.76 1.71 35.91
N ASP A 468 6.51 1.50 34.83
CA ASP A 468 6.02 1.73 33.46
C ASP A 468 5.69 0.40 32.75
N PHE A 469 4.40 0.06 32.79
CA PHE A 469 3.72 -1.04 32.11
C PHE A 469 2.52 -0.47 31.36
N THR A 470 2.75 0.63 30.64
CA THR A 470 1.70 1.36 29.92
C THR A 470 1.09 0.47 28.84
N GLN A 471 1.90 -0.35 28.18
CA GLN A 471 1.42 -1.31 27.19
C GLN A 471 0.35 -2.27 27.72
N ILE A 472 0.52 -2.83 28.94
CA ILE A 472 -0.51 -3.70 29.55
C ILE A 472 -1.81 -2.91 29.76
N ASN A 473 -1.70 -1.68 30.23
CA ASN A 473 -2.86 -0.84 30.53
C ASN A 473 -3.62 -0.42 29.29
N ASP A 474 -2.92 -0.09 28.21
CA ASP A 474 -3.48 0.28 26.91
C ASP A 474 -4.14 -0.93 26.23
N ASP A 475 -3.48 -2.10 26.26
CA ASP A 475 -4.00 -3.34 25.69
C ASP A 475 -5.29 -3.80 26.39
N LEU A 476 -5.40 -3.60 27.71
CA LEU A 476 -6.56 -3.99 28.49
C LEU A 476 -7.68 -2.94 28.51
N LEU A 477 -7.41 -1.68 28.16
CA LEU A 477 -8.38 -0.59 28.30
C LEU A 477 -9.69 -0.83 27.53
N PRO A 478 -9.71 -1.25 26.26
CA PRO A 478 -10.97 -1.56 25.57
C PRO A 478 -11.78 -2.67 26.25
N PHE A 479 -11.12 -3.59 26.95
CA PHE A 479 -11.81 -4.70 27.62
C PHE A 479 -12.40 -4.29 28.98
N TRP A 480 -11.97 -3.16 29.57
CA TRP A 480 -12.68 -2.55 30.70
C TRP A 480 -14.08 -2.07 30.31
N GLY A 481 -14.32 -1.69 29.05
CA GLY A 481 -15.66 -1.36 28.54
C GLY A 481 -16.58 -2.57 28.33
N VAL A 482 -16.06 -3.80 28.43
CA VAL A 482 -16.85 -5.03 28.27
C VAL A 482 -17.23 -5.59 29.65
N GLN A 483 -18.46 -6.10 29.80
CA GLN A 483 -18.87 -6.74 31.04
C GLN A 483 -18.00 -7.99 31.33
N PRO A 484 -17.59 -8.23 32.60
CA PRO A 484 -16.75 -9.37 32.98
C PRO A 484 -17.32 -10.71 32.53
N GLU A 485 -18.63 -10.95 32.70
CA GLU A 485 -19.29 -12.17 32.25
C GLU A 485 -19.14 -12.41 30.74
N VAL A 486 -19.27 -11.35 29.93
CA VAL A 486 -19.12 -11.43 28.48
C VAL A 486 -17.68 -11.75 28.08
N LEU A 487 -16.68 -11.20 28.81
CA LEU A 487 -15.27 -11.58 28.60
C LEU A 487 -15.07 -13.07 28.86
N ARG A 488 -15.59 -13.60 29.97
CA ARG A 488 -15.49 -15.03 30.30
C ARG A 488 -16.17 -15.91 29.23
N GLN A 489 -17.38 -15.54 28.80
CA GLN A 489 -18.11 -16.24 27.74
C GLN A 489 -17.33 -16.24 26.41
N ARG A 490 -16.74 -15.10 26.02
CA ARG A 490 -15.94 -14.98 24.78
C ARG A 490 -14.66 -15.80 24.84
N THR A 491 -13.98 -15.83 25.99
CA THR A 491 -12.82 -16.69 26.23
C THR A 491 -13.20 -18.17 26.05
N SER A 492 -14.27 -18.63 26.73
CA SER A 492 -14.73 -20.02 26.59
C SER A 492 -15.14 -20.35 25.15
N HIS A 493 -15.79 -19.42 24.44
CA HIS A 493 -16.17 -19.60 23.04
C HIS A 493 -14.95 -19.77 22.12
N ALA A 494 -13.90 -18.97 22.33
CA ALA A 494 -12.67 -19.05 21.55
C ALA A 494 -11.95 -20.39 21.77
N LEU A 495 -11.89 -20.86 23.01
CA LEU A 495 -11.25 -22.13 23.39
C LEU A 495 -12.03 -23.37 22.91
N ALA A 496 -13.35 -23.29 22.83
CA ALA A 496 -14.19 -24.41 22.44
C ALA A 496 -14.11 -24.77 20.93
N LEU A 497 -13.49 -23.91 20.09
CA LEU A 497 -13.52 -24.02 18.63
C LEU A 497 -12.11 -24.23 18.04
N PRO A 498 -11.68 -25.48 17.76
CA PRO A 498 -10.32 -25.78 17.31
C PRO A 498 -9.90 -25.06 16.02
N TRP A 499 -10.84 -24.82 15.09
CA TRP A 499 -10.53 -24.18 13.81
C TRP A 499 -10.05 -22.72 13.95
N LEU A 500 -10.30 -22.07 15.09
CA LEU A 500 -9.79 -20.72 15.36
C LEU A 500 -8.28 -20.71 15.64
N GLY A 501 -7.67 -21.87 15.96
CA GLY A 501 -6.26 -21.98 16.29
C GLY A 501 -5.91 -21.27 17.60
N MET A 502 -6.68 -21.55 18.64
CA MET A 502 -6.48 -21.01 19.99
C MET A 502 -6.01 -22.14 20.93
N GLY A 503 -5.08 -21.82 21.81
CA GLY A 503 -4.75 -22.60 23.00
C GLY A 503 -5.29 -21.87 24.23
N GLY A 504 -5.30 -22.53 25.38
CA GLY A 504 -5.77 -21.91 26.61
C GLY A 504 -5.06 -22.44 27.83
N LEU A 505 -4.93 -21.59 28.83
CA LEU A 505 -4.51 -21.95 30.18
C LEU A 505 -5.65 -21.65 31.15
N ARG A 506 -5.79 -22.52 32.15
CA ARG A 506 -6.73 -22.37 33.24
C ARG A 506 -5.98 -22.39 34.55
N ILE A 507 -6.24 -21.42 35.39
CA ILE A 507 -5.63 -21.31 36.71
C ILE A 507 -6.73 -21.54 37.74
N ARG A 508 -6.53 -22.52 38.63
CA ARG A 508 -7.46 -22.86 39.72
C ARG A 508 -6.68 -23.10 41.01
N GLY A 509 -6.93 -22.30 42.04
CA GLY A 509 -6.26 -22.43 43.34
C GLY A 509 -4.72 -22.45 43.23
N GLY A 510 -4.18 -21.64 42.31
CA GLY A 510 -2.74 -21.56 42.04
C GLY A 510 -2.14 -22.68 41.19
N LYS A 511 -2.95 -23.62 40.68
CA LYS A 511 -2.50 -24.67 39.75
C LYS A 511 -2.88 -24.31 38.32
N ILE A 512 -2.01 -24.63 37.38
CA ILE A 512 -2.18 -24.33 35.96
C ILE A 512 -2.50 -25.62 35.20
N ASP A 513 -3.59 -25.62 34.45
CA ASP A 513 -3.98 -26.68 33.53
C ASP A 513 -4.06 -26.15 32.10
N ILE A 514 -3.64 -26.95 31.13
CA ILE A 514 -3.79 -26.63 29.70
C ILE A 514 -5.22 -27.00 29.27
N SER A 515 -5.93 -26.04 28.67
CA SER A 515 -7.27 -26.24 28.12
C SER A 515 -7.25 -27.32 27.02
N PRO A 516 -8.27 -28.20 26.97
CA PRO A 516 -8.41 -29.15 25.88
C PRO A 516 -8.60 -28.43 24.54
N GLY A 517 -8.23 -29.08 23.44
CA GLY A 517 -8.37 -28.55 22.07
C GLY A 517 -7.10 -27.96 21.47
N THR A 518 -6.05 -27.73 22.26
CA THR A 518 -4.72 -27.33 21.76
C THR A 518 -4.16 -28.41 20.81
N PRO A 519 -3.83 -28.09 19.54
CA PRO A 519 -3.22 -29.04 18.62
C PRO A 519 -1.85 -29.51 19.11
N GLY A 520 -1.53 -30.80 18.94
CA GLY A 520 -0.24 -31.35 19.35
C GLY A 520 0.99 -30.64 18.75
N SER A 521 0.86 -30.09 17.53
CA SER A 521 1.92 -29.30 16.89
C SER A 521 2.25 -27.99 17.59
N HIS A 522 1.37 -27.49 18.45
CA HIS A 522 1.51 -26.23 19.18
C HIS A 522 1.48 -26.42 20.70
N MET A 523 1.48 -27.66 21.19
CA MET A 523 1.44 -27.97 22.63
C MET A 523 2.63 -27.36 23.38
N TRP A 524 3.81 -27.36 22.76
CA TRP A 524 5.02 -26.75 23.31
C TRP A 524 4.83 -25.27 23.70
N MET A 525 3.96 -24.53 23.01
CA MET A 525 3.68 -23.13 23.36
C MET A 525 2.93 -23.04 24.69
N MET A 526 1.99 -23.96 24.94
CA MET A 526 1.21 -23.98 26.18
C MET A 526 2.06 -24.46 27.36
N GLU A 527 2.91 -25.47 27.14
CA GLU A 527 3.87 -25.96 28.12
C GLU A 527 4.87 -24.86 28.54
N SER A 528 5.40 -24.12 27.56
CA SER A 528 6.29 -22.97 27.79
C SER A 528 5.59 -21.84 28.57
N MET A 529 4.34 -21.53 28.23
CA MET A 529 3.55 -20.54 28.97
C MET A 529 3.25 -21.00 30.39
N GLN A 530 2.95 -22.29 30.59
CA GLN A 530 2.78 -22.87 31.92
C GLN A 530 4.06 -22.71 32.75
N GLU A 531 5.22 -23.08 32.21
CA GLU A 531 6.52 -22.91 32.88
C GLU A 531 6.84 -21.43 33.20
N MET A 532 6.43 -20.51 32.33
CA MET A 532 6.61 -19.08 32.57
C MET A 532 5.77 -18.59 33.77
N ILE A 533 4.59 -19.15 33.99
CA ILE A 533 3.62 -18.68 35.00
C ILE A 533 3.76 -19.42 36.34
N GLU A 534 4.18 -20.68 36.32
CA GLU A 534 4.28 -21.56 37.50
C GLU A 534 4.92 -20.89 38.74
N PRO A 535 6.02 -20.12 38.63
CA PRO A 535 6.70 -19.57 39.81
C PRO A 535 5.87 -18.60 40.66
N PHE A 536 4.82 -18.00 40.09
CA PHE A 536 3.97 -17.02 40.77
C PHE A 536 2.48 -17.39 40.74
N ALA A 537 2.12 -18.56 40.21
CA ALA A 537 0.74 -18.98 40.00
C ALA A 537 -0.09 -18.99 41.30
N GLN A 538 0.52 -19.32 42.43
CA GLN A 538 -0.11 -19.31 43.76
C GLN A 538 -0.65 -17.94 44.19
N HIS A 539 -0.19 -16.85 43.58
CA HIS A 539 -0.65 -15.49 43.86
C HIS A 539 -1.72 -15.00 42.88
N LEU A 540 -2.11 -15.82 41.90
CA LEU A 540 -3.12 -15.48 40.91
C LEU A 540 -4.51 -16.00 41.32
N PRO A 541 -5.59 -15.26 41.02
CA PRO A 541 -6.95 -15.76 41.19
C PRO A 541 -7.32 -16.78 40.11
N ASP A 542 -8.49 -17.40 40.26
CA ASP A 542 -9.03 -18.32 39.26
C ASP A 542 -9.35 -17.59 37.93
N MET A 543 -8.72 -18.02 36.85
CA MET A 543 -8.89 -17.40 35.53
C MET A 543 -8.69 -18.38 34.36
N ASP A 544 -9.34 -18.10 33.23
CA ASP A 544 -8.99 -18.68 31.94
C ASP A 544 -8.59 -17.55 30.97
N PHE A 545 -7.69 -17.85 30.03
CA PHE A 545 -7.37 -16.94 28.94
C PHE A 545 -7.03 -17.70 27.66
N ALA A 546 -7.44 -17.13 26.53
CA ALA A 546 -7.26 -17.71 25.21
C ALA A 546 -6.01 -17.13 24.55
N ILE A 547 -5.10 -18.01 24.14
CA ILE A 547 -3.82 -17.69 23.52
C ILE A 547 -3.91 -18.01 22.04
N ASN A 548 -3.63 -17.03 21.19
CA ASN A 548 -3.49 -17.20 19.76
C ASN A 548 -2.26 -18.06 19.44
N LEU A 549 -2.46 -19.20 18.78
CA LEU A 549 -1.38 -20.10 18.39
C LEU A 549 -0.74 -19.74 17.05
N ASN A 550 -1.37 -18.84 16.28
CA ASN A 550 -0.86 -18.40 15.00
C ASN A 550 -0.01 -17.12 15.16
N ASP A 551 0.89 -16.89 14.22
CA ASP A 551 1.79 -15.72 14.22
C ASP A 551 1.01 -14.39 14.04
N GLU A 552 -0.10 -14.42 13.31
CA GLU A 552 -0.89 -13.26 12.91
C GLU A 552 -1.95 -12.88 13.98
N CYS A 553 -2.13 -11.59 14.24
CA CYS A 553 -3.10 -11.05 15.21
C CYS A 553 -4.57 -11.26 14.81
N ARG A 554 -5.52 -11.12 15.74
CA ARG A 554 -6.89 -11.64 15.58
C ARG A 554 -8.01 -10.63 15.73
N VAL A 555 -7.82 -9.56 16.49
CA VAL A 555 -8.92 -8.72 16.99
C VAL A 555 -8.77 -7.32 16.41
N ALA A 556 -9.57 -6.94 15.42
CA ALA A 556 -9.56 -5.62 14.79
C ALA A 556 -10.92 -4.94 14.99
N ILE A 557 -11.08 -4.32 16.16
CA ILE A 557 -12.31 -3.63 16.55
C ILE A 557 -12.38 -2.30 15.78
N PRO A 558 -13.51 -1.93 15.17
CA PRO A 558 -13.68 -0.62 14.54
C PRO A 558 -13.34 0.53 15.49
N PHE A 559 -12.87 1.65 14.95
CA PHE A 559 -12.38 2.77 15.74
C PHE A 559 -13.45 3.32 16.70
N GLU A 560 -14.67 3.53 16.19
CA GLU A 560 -15.78 4.09 16.96
C GLU A 560 -16.17 3.17 18.13
N ASP A 561 -16.18 1.86 17.88
CA ASP A 561 -16.46 0.84 18.91
C ASP A 561 -15.33 0.79 19.95
N THR A 562 -14.07 0.87 19.51
CA THR A 562 -12.91 0.92 20.40
C THR A 562 -12.95 2.16 21.30
N GLN A 563 -13.25 3.34 20.74
CA GLN A 563 -13.34 4.57 21.51
C GLN A 563 -14.47 4.51 22.54
N ALA A 564 -15.64 3.96 22.17
CA ALA A 564 -16.75 3.77 23.12
C ALA A 564 -16.34 2.85 24.28
N LEU A 565 -15.72 1.72 23.96
CA LEU A 565 -15.21 0.76 24.95
C LEU A 565 -14.14 1.36 25.87
N GLN A 566 -13.23 2.16 25.32
CA GLN A 566 -12.20 2.86 26.10
C GLN A 566 -12.84 3.88 27.04
N ASN A 567 -13.83 4.66 26.58
CA ASN A 567 -14.55 5.62 27.42
C ASN A 567 -15.28 4.92 28.59
N ASP A 568 -16.04 3.86 28.29
CA ASP A 568 -16.71 3.04 29.31
C ASP A 568 -15.69 2.41 30.29
N GLY A 569 -14.52 2.04 29.78
CA GLY A 569 -13.42 1.52 30.56
C GLY A 569 -12.80 2.55 31.51
N LEU A 570 -12.59 3.78 31.05
CA LEU A 570 -12.12 4.90 31.87
C LEU A 570 -13.12 5.23 32.98
N ASP A 571 -14.42 5.21 32.68
CA ASP A 571 -15.46 5.41 33.70
C ASP A 571 -15.45 4.32 34.77
N SER A 572 -15.23 3.06 34.38
CA SER A 572 -15.08 1.93 35.31
C SER A 572 -13.84 2.09 36.21
N ARG A 573 -12.70 2.51 35.64
CA ARG A 573 -11.48 2.82 36.39
C ARG A 573 -11.66 3.99 37.37
N ALA A 574 -12.38 5.04 36.95
CA ALA A 574 -12.69 6.18 37.80
C ALA A 574 -13.56 5.80 39.01
N ARG A 575 -14.57 4.94 38.81
CA ARG A 575 -15.38 4.39 39.91
C ARG A 575 -14.52 3.60 40.89
N LEU A 576 -13.65 2.73 40.38
CA LEU A 576 -12.70 1.97 41.21
C LEU A 576 -11.76 2.89 42.00
N LEU A 577 -11.22 3.94 41.38
CA LEU A 577 -10.33 4.90 42.05
C LEU A 577 -11.02 5.62 43.22
N SER A 578 -12.33 5.91 43.08
CA SER A 578 -13.12 6.57 44.11
C SER A 578 -13.56 5.65 45.26
N ASN A 579 -13.32 4.34 45.14
CA ASN A 579 -13.78 3.36 46.12
C ASN A 579 -12.81 3.28 47.33
N PRO A 580 -13.26 3.64 48.55
CA PRO A 580 -12.40 3.61 49.74
C PRO A 580 -12.24 2.20 50.33
N ALA A 581 -13.06 1.22 49.92
CA ALA A 581 -13.13 -0.11 50.51
C ALA A 581 -12.68 -1.19 49.51
N LEU A 582 -11.39 -1.14 49.14
CA LEU A 582 -10.78 -2.11 48.22
C LEU A 582 -10.74 -3.51 48.86
N LYS A 583 -11.06 -4.53 48.06
CA LYS A 583 -11.14 -5.93 48.45
C LYS A 583 -10.03 -6.76 47.79
N PRO A 584 -9.53 -7.81 48.47
CA PRO A 584 -8.65 -8.80 47.85
C PRO A 584 -9.44 -9.72 46.89
N PHE A 585 -8.73 -10.57 46.15
CA PHE A 585 -9.37 -11.64 45.38
C PHE A 585 -10.10 -12.63 46.30
N ASP A 586 -11.30 -13.06 45.89
CA ASP A 586 -12.08 -14.07 46.60
C ASP A 586 -11.91 -15.45 45.95
N ALA A 587 -11.02 -16.26 46.53
CA ALA A 587 -10.74 -17.62 46.06
C ALA A 587 -11.92 -18.60 46.23
N SER A 588 -12.99 -18.23 46.96
CA SER A 588 -14.17 -19.08 47.12
C SER A 588 -15.20 -18.92 45.99
N LYS A 589 -15.08 -17.84 45.21
CA LYS A 589 -16.05 -17.49 44.17
C LYS A 589 -15.74 -18.24 42.87
N GLN A 590 -16.63 -19.15 42.48
CA GLN A 590 -16.53 -19.85 41.20
C GLN A 590 -17.03 -18.96 40.05
N LEU A 591 -16.11 -18.30 39.34
CA LEU A 591 -16.41 -17.43 38.19
C LEU A 591 -16.46 -18.17 36.85
N TRP A 592 -15.72 -19.27 36.74
CA TRP A 592 -15.48 -19.98 35.49
C TRP A 592 -16.14 -21.36 35.49
N PRO A 593 -16.75 -21.76 34.36
CA PRO A 593 -17.31 -23.10 34.23
C PRO A 593 -16.17 -24.14 34.14
N ASN A 594 -16.34 -25.30 34.79
CA ASN A 594 -15.42 -26.44 34.66
C ASN A 594 -15.74 -27.29 33.41
N ASN A 595 -16.06 -26.63 32.30
CA ASN A 595 -16.54 -27.31 31.09
C ASN A 595 -15.42 -27.47 30.06
N ASP A 596 -15.18 -28.72 29.65
CA ASP A 596 -14.18 -29.13 28.66
C ASP A 596 -14.77 -29.34 27.26
N THR A 597 -15.90 -28.71 26.96
CA THR A 597 -16.55 -28.89 25.67
C THR A 597 -15.67 -28.34 24.54
N VAL A 598 -15.21 -29.24 23.68
CA VAL A 598 -14.56 -28.91 22.41
C VAL A 598 -15.47 -29.34 21.27
N PHE A 599 -15.86 -28.39 20.42
CA PHE A 599 -16.71 -28.66 19.28
C PHE A 599 -15.94 -29.31 18.12
N GLY A 600 -16.67 -30.01 17.25
CA GLY A 600 -16.08 -30.60 16.05
C GLY A 600 -15.50 -29.56 15.07
N PRO A 601 -14.51 -29.93 14.24
CA PRO A 601 -13.75 -29.01 13.39
C PRO A 601 -14.58 -28.30 12.30
N LYS A 602 -15.79 -28.77 12.03
CA LYS A 602 -16.71 -28.18 11.05
C LYS A 602 -17.56 -27.04 11.63
N VAL A 603 -17.62 -26.90 12.95
CA VAL A 603 -18.41 -25.85 13.61
C VAL A 603 -17.65 -24.53 13.49
N LYS A 604 -18.23 -23.56 12.78
CA LYS A 604 -17.64 -22.23 12.60
C LYS A 604 -18.25 -21.22 13.59
N SER A 605 -17.41 -20.30 14.06
CA SER A 605 -17.86 -19.14 14.83
C SER A 605 -18.55 -18.12 13.93
N PRO A 606 -19.68 -17.53 14.34
CA PRO A 606 -20.29 -16.40 13.62
C PRO A 606 -19.52 -15.09 13.79
N TYR A 607 -18.61 -15.01 14.78
CA TYR A 607 -17.87 -13.78 15.11
C TYR A 607 -16.55 -13.62 14.37
N PHE A 608 -16.06 -14.68 13.72
CA PHE A 608 -14.75 -14.69 13.06
C PHE A 608 -14.91 -14.90 11.54
N ALA A 609 -14.18 -14.11 10.77
CA ALA A 609 -14.15 -14.15 9.32
C ALA A 609 -12.81 -14.73 8.83
N ASP A 610 -12.87 -15.57 7.80
CA ASP A 610 -11.71 -16.17 7.13
C ASP A 610 -11.29 -15.28 5.95
N HIS A 611 -10.09 -14.70 6.07
CA HIS A 611 -9.42 -13.86 5.09
C HIS A 611 -8.02 -14.39 4.74
N ILE A 612 -7.79 -15.70 4.89
CA ILE A 612 -6.52 -16.31 4.52
C ILE A 612 -6.24 -16.02 3.04
N ARG A 613 -5.05 -15.45 2.77
CA ARG A 613 -4.55 -15.01 1.45
C ARG A 613 -5.31 -13.83 0.85
N ASP A 614 -6.27 -13.24 1.56
CA ASP A 614 -7.02 -12.06 1.13
C ASP A 614 -6.31 -10.77 1.57
N GLU A 615 -6.52 -9.65 0.85
CA GLU A 615 -5.98 -8.36 1.30
C GLU A 615 -6.87 -7.85 2.45
N ILE A 616 -6.26 -7.35 3.53
CA ILE A 616 -6.96 -7.14 4.81
C ILE A 616 -6.95 -5.69 5.30
N TYR A 617 -6.11 -4.83 4.71
CA TYR A 617 -5.90 -3.47 5.14
C TYR A 617 -7.21 -2.69 5.15
N TYR A 618 -7.99 -2.75 4.07
CA TYR A 618 -9.21 -1.92 3.99
C TYR A 618 -10.44 -2.53 4.68
N ASP A 619 -10.41 -3.84 4.95
CA ASP A 619 -11.48 -4.54 5.66
C ASP A 619 -11.32 -4.48 7.19
N PHE A 620 -10.09 -4.39 7.70
CA PHE A 620 -9.78 -4.49 9.13
C PHE A 620 -8.92 -3.35 9.67
N VAL A 621 -7.84 -2.95 8.97
CA VAL A 621 -6.95 -1.88 9.44
C VAL A 621 -7.61 -0.51 9.31
N ALA A 622 -8.07 -0.14 8.11
CA ALA A 622 -8.67 1.17 7.88
C ALA A 622 -9.90 1.43 8.78
N PRO A 623 -10.85 0.49 8.98
CA PRO A 623 -11.96 0.70 9.92
C PRO A 623 -11.53 0.87 11.38
N ALA A 624 -10.38 0.33 11.79
CA ALA A 624 -9.82 0.51 13.14
C ALA A 624 -9.10 1.86 13.33
N CYS A 625 -8.97 2.65 12.25
CA CYS A 625 -8.33 3.97 12.28
C CYS A 625 -9.33 5.13 12.48
N PRO A 626 -8.84 6.30 12.97
CA PRO A 626 -9.65 7.51 13.09
C PRO A 626 -10.38 7.88 11.80
N PRO A 627 -11.62 8.42 11.83
CA PRO A 627 -12.40 8.73 10.64
C PRO A 627 -11.74 9.69 9.64
N ASP A 628 -10.87 10.57 10.12
CA ASP A 628 -10.10 11.57 9.35
C ASP A 628 -8.76 11.04 8.83
N SER A 629 -8.37 9.82 9.23
CA SER A 629 -7.10 9.22 8.83
C SER A 629 -6.99 9.00 7.30
N PRO A 630 -5.78 9.09 6.73
CA PRO A 630 -5.53 8.72 5.33
C PRO A 630 -5.96 7.29 4.98
N ALA A 631 -5.80 6.33 5.89
CA ALA A 631 -6.23 4.94 5.69
C ALA A 631 -7.73 4.80 5.36
N ARG A 632 -8.59 5.67 5.91
CA ARG A 632 -10.04 5.66 5.66
C ARG A 632 -10.48 6.52 4.49
N ASN A 633 -9.64 7.44 4.03
CA ASN A 633 -10.04 8.49 3.10
C ASN A 633 -9.31 8.46 1.74
N THR A 634 -8.19 7.75 1.66
CA THR A 634 -7.32 7.73 0.48
C THR A 634 -6.97 6.29 0.10
N ARG A 635 -6.81 6.02 -1.20
CA ARG A 635 -6.42 4.70 -1.71
C ARG A 635 -5.09 4.80 -2.45
N TRP A 636 -4.01 4.30 -1.89
CA TRP A 636 -2.74 4.21 -2.62
C TRP A 636 -2.57 2.84 -3.27
N TRP A 637 -2.90 2.71 -4.55
CA TRP A 637 -2.87 1.40 -5.24
C TRP A 637 -1.56 1.11 -5.98
N SER A 638 -0.72 2.13 -6.19
CA SER A 638 0.50 1.97 -6.98
C SER A 638 1.54 1.17 -6.21
N ARG A 639 1.96 0.05 -6.80
CA ARG A 639 3.10 -0.77 -6.33
C ARG A 639 4.41 -0.43 -7.04
N ARG A 640 4.38 0.50 -7.99
CA ARG A 640 5.57 0.98 -8.69
C ARG A 640 6.18 2.16 -7.95
N GLU A 641 5.35 3.10 -7.52
CA GLU A 641 5.79 4.36 -6.92
C GLU A 641 5.54 4.36 -5.41
N SER A 642 6.50 4.85 -4.63
CA SER A 642 6.36 5.02 -3.18
C SER A 642 5.45 6.21 -2.86
N CYS A 643 4.74 6.12 -1.73
CA CYS A 643 3.94 7.22 -1.20
C CYS A 643 4.82 8.11 -0.31
N ARG A 644 5.21 9.27 -0.82
CA ARG A 644 6.04 10.22 -0.07
C ARG A 644 5.29 10.83 1.11
N ASP A 645 4.02 11.21 0.93
CA ASP A 645 3.18 11.77 1.99
C ASP A 645 2.96 10.79 3.15
N CYS A 646 3.02 9.48 2.88
CA CYS A 646 2.93 8.43 3.88
C CYS A 646 4.20 8.33 4.75
N LEU A 647 5.35 8.75 4.21
CA LEU A 647 6.66 8.72 4.87
C LEU A 647 6.91 9.95 5.78
N LEU A 648 6.47 11.13 5.34
CA LEU A 648 6.75 12.42 6.02
C LEU A 648 6.38 12.47 7.52
N PRO A 649 5.28 11.85 8.00
CA PRO A 649 4.93 11.91 9.43
C PRO A 649 5.94 11.26 10.38
N HIS A 650 6.85 10.42 9.87
CA HIS A 650 7.73 9.61 10.71
C HIS A 650 9.19 9.57 10.24
N ALA A 651 9.55 10.34 9.22
CA ALA A 651 10.91 10.39 8.68
C ALA A 651 11.39 11.83 8.51
N VAL A 652 12.70 12.03 8.67
CA VAL A 652 13.37 13.33 8.56
C VAL A 652 14.56 13.23 7.62
N ARG A 653 14.89 14.32 6.92
CA ARG A 653 16.11 14.40 6.12
C ARG A 653 17.30 14.68 7.03
N VAL A 654 18.43 14.05 6.73
CA VAL A 654 19.70 14.25 7.41
C VAL A 654 20.78 14.55 6.37
N TYR A 655 21.81 15.31 6.73
CA TYR A 655 22.78 15.85 5.76
C TYR A 655 24.04 15.00 5.58
N GLU A 656 24.15 13.84 6.24
CA GLU A 656 25.31 12.97 6.15
C GLU A 656 25.49 12.36 4.75
N ASN A 657 26.76 12.21 4.36
CA ASN A 657 27.16 11.60 3.11
C ASN A 657 26.51 10.22 2.92
N GLY A 658 25.77 10.04 1.82
CA GLY A 658 25.05 8.81 1.51
C GLY A 658 23.59 8.77 2.02
N LEU A 659 23.18 9.73 2.85
CA LEU A 659 21.81 9.90 3.35
C LEU A 659 21.11 11.18 2.85
N GLU A 660 21.83 12.06 2.15
CA GLU A 660 21.34 13.37 1.64
C GLU A 660 19.98 13.30 0.90
N ASN A 661 19.72 12.21 0.18
CA ASN A 661 18.50 12.03 -0.62
C ASN A 661 17.45 11.10 0.03
N TYR A 662 17.73 10.53 1.20
CA TYR A 662 16.91 9.48 1.81
C TYR A 662 16.52 9.85 3.25
N PRO A 663 15.27 10.28 3.49
CA PRO A 663 14.79 10.52 4.85
C PRO A 663 14.92 9.27 5.72
N VAL A 664 15.44 9.42 6.94
CA VAL A 664 15.59 8.33 7.91
C VAL A 664 14.43 8.37 8.91
N VAL A 665 14.07 7.21 9.47
CA VAL A 665 13.00 7.12 10.47
C VAL A 665 13.36 7.94 11.71
N SER A 666 12.56 8.94 12.06
CA SER A 666 12.72 9.72 13.30
C SER A 666 11.75 9.30 14.39
N ASN A 667 10.63 8.67 14.04
CA ASN A 667 9.61 8.24 14.99
C ASN A 667 9.14 6.82 14.67
N TRP A 668 9.67 5.84 15.41
CA TRP A 668 9.36 4.42 15.21
C TRP A 668 7.89 4.08 15.50
N THR A 669 7.28 4.71 16.52
CA THR A 669 5.88 4.50 16.85
C THR A 669 4.98 4.92 15.69
N ALA A 670 5.29 6.06 15.07
CA ALA A 670 4.59 6.51 13.87
C ALA A 670 4.97 5.65 12.64
N ALA A 671 6.21 5.22 12.46
CA ALA A 671 6.60 4.34 11.34
C ALA A 671 5.82 3.01 11.32
N THR A 672 5.43 2.50 12.49
CA THR A 672 4.61 1.28 12.64
C THR A 672 3.10 1.55 12.72
N ASP A 673 2.66 2.81 12.67
CA ASP A 673 1.25 3.15 12.63
C ASP A 673 0.71 3.06 11.20
N LEU A 674 -0.28 2.21 10.98
CA LEU A 674 -0.85 1.97 9.67
C LEU A 674 -1.83 3.07 9.25
N CYS A 675 -2.34 3.89 10.17
CA CYS A 675 -3.46 4.80 9.89
C CYS A 675 -3.15 5.96 8.95
N HIS A 676 -1.89 6.43 8.87
CA HIS A 676 -1.46 7.42 7.88
C HIS A 676 -0.74 6.80 6.66
N GLN A 677 -0.70 5.47 6.54
CA GLN A 677 0.11 4.77 5.54
C GLN A 677 -0.71 3.83 4.61
N PRO A 678 -1.62 4.36 3.78
CA PRO A 678 -2.47 3.55 2.89
C PRO A 678 -1.70 2.78 1.81
N ASP A 679 -0.43 3.12 1.55
CA ASP A 679 0.43 2.40 0.61
C ASP A 679 0.92 1.06 1.15
N LEU A 680 1.05 0.91 2.48
CA LEU A 680 1.46 -0.34 3.11
C LEU A 680 0.50 -1.51 2.86
N ALA A 681 -0.75 -1.22 2.47
CA ALA A 681 -1.72 -2.22 2.02
C ALA A 681 -1.15 -3.20 0.97
N TYR A 682 -0.14 -2.78 0.20
CA TYR A 682 0.51 -3.60 -0.83
C TYR A 682 2.00 -3.83 -0.62
N LEU A 683 2.60 -3.36 0.48
CA LEU A 683 4.06 -3.42 0.71
C LEU A 683 4.47 -4.38 1.85
N HIS A 684 3.51 -5.11 2.43
CA HIS A 684 3.76 -6.07 3.49
C HIS A 684 2.94 -7.36 3.31
N GLY A 685 3.55 -8.52 3.57
CA GLY A 685 2.92 -9.83 3.32
C GLY A 685 1.68 -10.10 4.16
N PHE A 686 1.72 -9.77 5.46
CA PHE A 686 0.55 -9.83 6.35
C PHE A 686 -0.65 -9.02 5.82
N LEU A 687 -0.43 -7.81 5.28
CA LEU A 687 -1.50 -6.93 4.83
C LEU A 687 -2.08 -7.36 3.47
N LEU A 688 -1.22 -7.88 2.60
CA LEU A 688 -1.57 -8.21 1.21
C LEU A 688 -2.09 -9.64 1.03
N SER A 689 -1.50 -10.61 1.72
CA SER A 689 -1.83 -12.04 1.60
C SER A 689 -1.36 -12.83 2.84
N PRO A 690 -2.04 -12.68 3.99
CA PRO A 690 -1.72 -13.36 5.23
C PRO A 690 -1.93 -14.88 5.16
N ALA A 691 -1.20 -15.65 5.96
CA ALA A 691 -1.21 -17.11 5.96
C ALA A 691 -2.25 -17.73 6.92
N ALA A 692 -2.68 -17.00 7.94
CA ALA A 692 -3.51 -17.46 9.06
C ALA A 692 -4.55 -16.42 9.52
N ALA A 693 -5.03 -15.56 8.59
CA ALA A 693 -5.97 -14.49 8.85
C ALA A 693 -7.39 -14.95 9.13
N ILE A 694 -7.66 -15.30 10.39
CA ILE A 694 -9.00 -15.50 10.91
C ILE A 694 -9.25 -14.40 11.95
N PHE A 695 -10.01 -13.39 11.57
CA PHE A 695 -10.15 -12.15 12.35
C PHE A 695 -11.56 -11.96 12.90
N THR A 696 -11.67 -11.19 13.97
CA THR A 696 -12.94 -10.69 14.50
C THR A 696 -12.93 -9.18 14.62
N LYS A 697 -14.11 -8.58 14.42
CA LYS A 697 -14.37 -7.16 14.70
C LYS A 697 -14.98 -6.94 16.08
N ALA A 698 -15.29 -8.02 16.80
CA ALA A 698 -15.85 -7.97 18.14
C ALA A 698 -14.73 -7.98 19.20
N PRO A 699 -14.96 -7.42 20.41
CA PRO A 699 -13.95 -7.36 21.46
C PRO A 699 -13.73 -8.72 22.16
N PHE A 700 -13.07 -9.64 21.48
CA PHE A 700 -12.62 -10.91 22.06
C PHE A 700 -11.27 -10.72 22.79
N PRO A 701 -11.13 -11.15 24.05
CA PRO A 701 -9.86 -11.04 24.78
C PRO A 701 -8.90 -12.15 24.34
N VAL A 702 -8.16 -11.91 23.26
CA VAL A 702 -7.19 -12.86 22.70
C VAL A 702 -5.78 -12.41 23.06
N PHE A 703 -5.00 -13.29 23.69
CA PHE A 703 -3.61 -13.06 24.03
C PHE A 703 -2.71 -13.50 22.86
N SER A 704 -1.86 -12.61 22.37
CA SER A 704 -1.03 -12.85 21.18
C SER A 704 0.42 -12.42 21.42
N GLN A 705 1.36 -13.08 20.75
CA GLN A 705 2.78 -12.74 20.84
C GLN A 705 3.11 -11.41 20.13
N SER A 706 2.29 -11.02 19.16
CA SER A 706 2.44 -9.78 18.40
C SER A 706 1.13 -9.26 17.84
N LYS A 707 1.08 -7.96 17.54
CA LYS A 707 -0.02 -7.29 16.84
C LYS A 707 0.45 -6.08 16.05
N THR A 708 -0.40 -5.56 15.18
CA THR A 708 -0.15 -4.30 14.43
C THR A 708 -1.02 -3.16 14.96
N SER A 709 -0.77 -1.93 14.50
CA SER A 709 -1.70 -0.81 14.74
C SER A 709 -3.12 -1.17 14.27
N GLY A 710 -4.13 -0.75 15.03
CA GLY A 710 -5.54 -1.08 14.79
C GLY A 710 -6.02 -2.44 15.33
N PHE A 711 -5.11 -3.29 15.85
CA PHE A 711 -5.49 -4.57 16.48
C PHE A 711 -5.45 -4.48 18.01
N ALA A 712 -6.43 -5.09 18.66
CA ALA A 712 -6.70 -5.07 20.09
C ALA A 712 -6.29 -6.36 20.82
N ASP A 713 -5.52 -7.25 20.18
CA ASP A 713 -4.92 -8.39 20.85
C ASP A 713 -4.12 -7.95 22.10
N ILE A 714 -4.11 -8.76 23.14
CA ILE A 714 -3.40 -8.50 24.39
C ILE A 714 -2.00 -9.10 24.27
N LEU A 715 -0.95 -8.28 24.35
CA LEU A 715 0.40 -8.74 24.09
C LEU A 715 0.98 -9.55 25.25
N ILE A 716 1.61 -10.67 24.93
CA ILE A 716 2.35 -11.53 25.87
C ILE A 716 3.81 -11.68 25.45
N PRO A 717 4.74 -11.93 26.39
CA PRO A 717 6.06 -12.43 26.06
C PRO A 717 5.96 -13.73 25.27
N SER A 718 6.82 -13.86 24.27
CA SER A 718 6.77 -14.98 23.34
C SER A 718 7.30 -16.27 23.97
N PRO A 719 6.54 -17.39 23.91
CA PRO A 719 7.06 -18.74 24.20
C PRO A 719 8.29 -19.11 23.38
N TRP A 720 8.38 -18.62 22.14
CA TRP A 720 9.55 -18.84 21.28
C TRP A 720 10.83 -18.26 21.89
N ASN A 721 10.74 -17.05 22.46
CA ASN A 721 11.88 -16.43 23.11
C ASN A 721 12.14 -16.97 24.52
N PHE A 722 11.11 -17.41 25.24
CA PHE A 722 11.27 -18.01 26.56
C PHE A 722 11.98 -19.37 26.51
N ASP A 723 11.66 -20.18 25.50
CA ASP A 723 12.29 -21.49 25.25
C ASP A 723 13.66 -21.41 24.55
N ASP A 724 14.15 -20.19 24.25
CA ASP A 724 15.38 -19.96 23.48
C ASP A 724 15.41 -20.74 22.15
N LYS A 725 14.28 -20.84 21.43
CA LYS A 725 14.20 -21.53 20.13
C LYS A 725 15.19 -20.97 19.10
N ALA A 726 15.58 -19.71 19.26
CA ALA A 726 16.79 -19.12 18.68
C ALA A 726 17.64 -18.55 19.83
N GLY A 727 18.67 -19.29 20.26
CA GLY A 727 19.53 -18.89 21.38
C GLY A 727 20.68 -17.97 20.97
N TYR A 728 21.02 -17.03 21.85
CA TYR A 728 22.31 -16.32 21.81
C TYR A 728 23.42 -17.22 22.35
N ASP A 729 24.63 -17.08 21.82
CA ASP A 729 25.81 -17.83 22.23
C ASP A 729 27.01 -16.87 22.27
N GLU A 730 27.54 -16.64 23.46
CA GLU A 730 28.63 -15.69 23.68
C GLU A 730 29.98 -16.22 23.13
N GLU A 731 30.17 -17.54 23.11
CA GLU A 731 31.44 -18.15 22.67
C GLU A 731 31.68 -17.96 21.18
N SER A 732 30.62 -17.91 20.38
CA SER A 732 30.68 -17.66 18.94
C SER A 732 30.65 -16.17 18.55
N ASP A 733 30.43 -15.27 19.52
CA ASP A 733 30.29 -13.84 19.27
C ASP A 733 31.62 -13.07 19.35
N VAL A 734 32.19 -12.81 18.18
CA VAL A 734 33.47 -12.11 18.03
C VAL A 734 33.38 -10.64 18.46
N ALA A 735 34.47 -10.07 18.96
CA ALA A 735 34.56 -8.64 19.30
C ALA A 735 34.18 -7.75 18.10
N PHE A 736 33.55 -6.59 18.36
CA PHE A 736 32.99 -5.71 17.32
C PHE A 736 34.02 -5.36 16.25
N GLU A 737 35.25 -5.04 16.66
CA GLU A 737 36.36 -4.62 15.81
C GLU A 737 36.84 -5.74 14.86
N ASN A 738 36.57 -6.99 15.22
CA ASN A 738 36.95 -8.19 14.46
C ASN A 738 35.79 -8.74 13.61
N LYS A 739 34.61 -8.10 13.63
CA LYS A 739 33.47 -8.53 12.81
C LYS A 739 33.70 -8.21 11.34
N GLU A 740 33.15 -9.06 10.48
CA GLU A 740 33.12 -8.80 9.04
C GLU A 740 32.10 -7.70 8.71
N ASN A 741 32.57 -6.67 8.00
CA ASN A 741 31.75 -5.54 7.55
C ASN A 741 30.77 -5.94 6.43
N VAL A 742 29.72 -6.67 6.80
CA VAL A 742 28.75 -7.30 5.91
C VAL A 742 27.35 -7.15 6.48
N MET A 743 26.38 -6.79 5.63
CA MET A 743 24.96 -6.98 5.91
C MET A 743 24.60 -8.44 5.72
N PHE A 744 24.32 -9.14 6.82
CA PHE A 744 24.04 -10.57 6.80
C PHE A 744 22.57 -10.87 7.08
N TRP A 745 21.99 -11.75 6.27
CA TRP A 745 20.66 -12.31 6.51
C TRP A 745 20.46 -13.68 5.85
N ARG A 746 19.89 -14.62 6.59
CA ARG A 746 19.35 -15.89 6.09
C ARG A 746 17.96 -16.12 6.68
N GLY A 747 17.00 -16.44 5.83
CA GLY A 747 15.64 -16.75 6.26
C GLY A 747 14.81 -17.39 5.16
N SER A 748 13.64 -17.88 5.53
CA SER A 748 12.63 -18.37 4.59
C SER A 748 11.61 -17.26 4.26
N ALA A 749 10.91 -17.42 3.14
CA ALA A 749 9.81 -16.54 2.74
C ALA A 749 8.55 -16.85 3.56
N THR A 750 8.48 -16.28 4.76
CA THR A 750 7.41 -16.56 5.73
C THR A 750 6.52 -15.37 6.04
N ASP A 751 6.79 -14.22 5.42
CA ASP A 751 6.15 -12.92 5.61
C ASP A 751 4.70 -12.82 5.12
N GLY A 752 4.26 -13.80 4.35
CA GLY A 752 2.86 -14.02 3.99
C GLY A 752 2.72 -15.37 3.27
N TYR A 753 1.57 -15.57 2.62
CA TYR A 753 1.36 -16.67 1.69
C TYR A 753 1.37 -16.13 0.27
N ALA A 754 2.32 -16.53 -0.56
CA ALA A 754 2.43 -16.08 -1.93
C ALA A 754 1.29 -16.66 -2.78
N ALA A 755 0.38 -15.78 -3.22
CA ALA A 755 -0.74 -16.15 -4.06
C ALA A 755 -1.06 -15.07 -5.08
N ARG A 756 -0.97 -15.41 -6.36
CA ARG A 756 -1.26 -14.54 -7.52
C ARG A 756 -0.30 -13.34 -7.57
N GLY A 757 0.99 -13.60 -7.40
CA GLY A 757 2.05 -12.59 -7.47
C GLY A 757 2.15 -11.68 -6.25
N SER A 758 1.49 -12.00 -5.13
CA SER A 758 1.56 -11.16 -3.92
C SER A 758 2.99 -11.02 -3.37
N TRP A 759 3.82 -12.07 -3.52
CA TRP A 759 5.22 -12.08 -3.06
C TRP A 759 6.09 -10.98 -3.70
N GLN A 760 5.71 -10.48 -4.87
CA GLN A 760 6.43 -9.42 -5.58
C GLN A 760 6.56 -8.14 -4.77
N SER A 761 5.74 -7.95 -3.73
CA SER A 761 5.76 -6.77 -2.88
C SER A 761 5.93 -7.09 -1.39
N PHE A 762 6.25 -8.34 -1.07
CA PHE A 762 6.54 -8.78 0.29
C PHE A 762 7.84 -8.15 0.83
N LEU A 763 7.87 -7.82 2.12
CA LEU A 763 8.99 -7.09 2.74
C LEU A 763 10.32 -7.84 2.59
N ARG A 764 10.35 -9.16 2.88
CA ARG A 764 11.59 -9.95 2.77
C ARG A 764 12.02 -10.11 1.32
N ALA A 765 11.08 -10.32 0.41
CA ALA A 765 11.35 -10.43 -1.02
C ALA A 765 12.00 -9.14 -1.54
N ARG A 766 11.42 -7.98 -1.21
CA ARG A 766 11.94 -6.65 -1.59
C ARG A 766 13.33 -6.40 -1.01
N PHE A 767 13.56 -6.76 0.26
CA PHE A 767 14.88 -6.67 0.90
C PHE A 767 15.94 -7.52 0.20
N VAL A 768 15.66 -8.80 -0.05
CA VAL A 768 16.61 -9.70 -0.73
C VAL A 768 16.89 -9.23 -2.16
N ALA A 769 15.85 -8.78 -2.89
CA ALA A 769 16.02 -8.23 -4.23
C ALA A 769 16.88 -6.96 -4.24
N ALA A 770 16.65 -6.03 -3.30
CA ALA A 770 17.44 -4.82 -3.17
C ALA A 770 18.91 -5.13 -2.81
N ALA A 771 19.15 -6.02 -1.85
CA ALA A 771 20.49 -6.45 -1.46
C ALA A 771 21.27 -7.07 -2.63
N ASN A 772 20.65 -7.98 -3.39
CA ASN A 772 21.27 -8.59 -4.57
C ASN A 772 21.58 -7.56 -5.66
N MET A 773 20.69 -6.58 -5.88
CA MET A 773 20.91 -5.50 -6.84
C MET A 773 22.10 -4.62 -6.44
N TRP A 774 22.23 -4.27 -5.16
CA TRP A 774 23.31 -3.43 -4.67
C TRP A 774 24.66 -4.14 -4.70
N GLU A 775 24.72 -5.43 -4.33
CA GLU A 775 25.93 -6.25 -4.44
C GLU A 775 26.43 -6.34 -5.90
N ASN A 776 25.54 -6.58 -6.86
CA ASN A 776 25.87 -6.64 -8.28
C ASN A 776 26.38 -5.29 -8.82
N THR A 777 25.84 -4.17 -8.32
CA THR A 777 26.26 -2.83 -8.74
C THR A 777 27.70 -2.53 -8.29
N TRP A 778 28.04 -2.91 -7.05
CA TRP A 778 29.37 -2.68 -6.48
C TRP A 778 30.46 -3.56 -7.10
N THR A 779 30.15 -4.83 -7.35
CA THR A 779 31.07 -5.76 -8.03
C THR A 779 31.36 -5.31 -9.46
N MET A 780 30.34 -4.84 -10.19
CA MET A 780 30.50 -4.35 -11.56
C MET A 780 31.30 -3.03 -11.64
N SER A 781 31.08 -2.10 -10.69
CA SER A 781 31.88 -0.87 -10.60
C SER A 781 33.35 -1.15 -10.30
N SER A 782 33.62 -2.19 -9.51
CA SER A 782 34.99 -2.63 -9.19
C SER A 782 35.69 -3.29 -10.39
N ALA A 783 34.96 -4.05 -11.23
CA ALA A 783 35.51 -4.69 -12.43
C ALA A 783 35.86 -3.70 -13.56
N THR A 784 35.18 -2.53 -13.62
CA THR A 784 35.47 -1.49 -14.63
C THR A 784 36.69 -0.62 -14.30
N ALA A 785 37.18 -0.65 -13.06
CA ALA A 785 38.42 0.00 -12.66
C ALA A 785 39.60 -0.95 -12.89
N GLY A 786 40.14 -0.94 -14.11
CA GLY A 786 41.12 -1.93 -14.60
C GLY A 786 42.43 -2.04 -13.80
N GLU A 787 43.18 -3.09 -14.14
CA GLU A 787 44.50 -3.51 -13.63
C GLU A 787 45.49 -2.34 -13.48
N GLY A 788 45.60 -1.84 -12.25
CA GLY A 788 46.57 -0.83 -11.85
C GLY A 788 46.33 -0.49 -10.39
N GLU A 789 47.31 -0.77 -9.53
CA GLU A 789 47.25 -0.63 -8.07
C GLU A 789 46.60 0.67 -7.59
N VAL A 790 45.32 0.59 -7.25
CA VAL A 790 44.77 1.28 -6.11
C VAL A 790 44.00 0.22 -5.34
N VAL A 791 44.61 -0.34 -4.30
CA VAL A 791 43.85 -0.96 -3.21
C VAL A 791 43.03 0.16 -2.61
N ARG A 792 41.83 0.38 -3.15
CA ARG A 792 40.86 1.28 -2.55
C ARG A 792 40.48 0.63 -1.23
N SER A 793 40.84 1.27 -0.12
CA SER A 793 40.27 1.01 1.21
C SER A 793 38.77 1.36 1.30
N ASP A 794 38.10 1.55 0.15
CA ASP A 794 36.75 2.09 -0.06
C ASP A 794 35.75 1.01 -0.56
N ALA A 795 36.01 -0.27 -0.32
CA ALA A 795 34.98 -1.27 -0.54
C ALA A 795 33.89 -1.07 0.52
N GLY A 796 32.73 -0.54 0.11
CA GLY A 796 31.55 -0.43 0.97
C GLY A 796 31.17 -1.79 1.61
N PRO A 797 30.34 -1.78 2.66
CA PRO A 797 29.92 -2.99 3.38
C PRO A 797 29.21 -3.96 2.44
N ARG A 798 29.69 -5.21 2.30
CA ARG A 798 29.12 -6.19 1.35
C ARG A 798 27.72 -6.66 1.78
N PHE A 799 26.92 -7.14 0.83
CA PHE A 799 25.66 -7.83 1.13
C PHE A 799 25.83 -9.34 1.02
N ASP A 800 25.57 -10.06 2.12
CA ASP A 800 25.39 -11.50 2.10
C ASP A 800 24.01 -11.87 2.62
N VAL A 801 23.04 -11.72 1.74
CA VAL A 801 21.60 -11.85 2.01
C VAL A 801 21.00 -12.89 1.06
N GLY A 802 20.13 -13.78 1.55
CA GLY A 802 19.43 -14.71 0.67
C GLY A 802 18.40 -15.61 1.36
N PHE A 803 17.44 -16.08 0.56
CA PHE A 803 16.45 -17.06 0.99
C PHE A 803 17.04 -18.47 1.09
N VAL A 804 16.65 -19.21 2.13
CA VAL A 804 17.07 -20.60 2.39
C VAL A 804 15.91 -21.50 2.76
N GLY A 805 16.08 -22.80 2.53
CA GLY A 805 15.04 -23.82 2.75
C GLY A 805 13.97 -23.80 1.67
N ASP A 806 13.01 -24.72 1.76
CA ASP A 806 12.03 -24.93 0.68
C ASP A 806 10.96 -23.85 0.59
N TRP A 807 10.53 -23.55 -0.64
CA TRP A 807 9.35 -22.72 -0.92
C TRP A 807 8.05 -23.49 -0.59
N ARG A 808 7.47 -23.25 0.58
CA ARG A 808 6.25 -23.95 1.06
C ARG A 808 5.03 -23.06 1.26
N LYS A 809 5.21 -21.75 1.41
CA LYS A 809 4.12 -20.78 1.69
C LYS A 809 3.69 -20.06 0.42
N CYS A 810 3.45 -20.82 -0.65
CA CYS A 810 3.18 -20.28 -1.97
C CYS A 810 2.28 -21.23 -2.77
N HIS A 811 1.54 -20.69 -3.75
CA HIS A 811 0.98 -21.52 -4.83
C HIS A 811 2.09 -21.95 -5.78
N GLU A 812 1.93 -23.10 -6.43
CA GLU A 812 2.97 -23.74 -7.29
C GLU A 812 3.64 -22.74 -8.26
N GLY A 813 2.86 -22.01 -9.07
CA GLY A 813 3.42 -21.04 -10.01
C GLY A 813 4.06 -19.80 -9.38
N ASP A 814 3.70 -19.46 -8.13
CA ASP A 814 4.36 -18.42 -7.34
C ASP A 814 5.66 -18.94 -6.73
N CYS A 815 5.69 -20.18 -6.21
CA CYS A 815 6.92 -20.83 -5.74
C CYS A 815 7.96 -20.93 -6.85
N ASP A 816 7.53 -21.30 -8.06
CA ASP A 816 8.39 -21.32 -9.24
C ASP A 816 8.91 -19.91 -9.56
N ALA A 817 8.09 -18.88 -9.37
CA ALA A 817 8.50 -17.49 -9.60
C ALA A 817 9.54 -17.01 -8.60
N GLU A 818 9.36 -17.33 -7.32
CA GLU A 818 10.31 -17.01 -6.27
C GLU A 818 11.63 -17.76 -6.50
N ARG A 819 11.58 -19.04 -6.87
CA ARG A 819 12.76 -19.84 -7.24
C ARG A 819 13.50 -19.26 -8.44
N ASP A 820 12.80 -18.94 -9.52
CA ASP A 820 13.39 -18.32 -10.71
C ASP A 820 14.03 -16.95 -10.39
N THR A 821 13.45 -16.20 -9.44
CA THR A 821 13.90 -14.85 -9.08
C THR A 821 15.10 -14.85 -8.16
N PHE A 822 15.10 -15.71 -7.13
CA PHE A 822 16.08 -15.65 -6.05
C PHE A 822 17.15 -16.73 -6.14
N TRP A 823 16.87 -17.82 -6.86
CA TRP A 823 17.80 -18.95 -7.04
C TRP A 823 18.17 -19.20 -8.51
N ASP A 824 17.94 -18.23 -9.40
CA ASP A 824 18.23 -18.34 -10.84
C ASP A 824 17.61 -19.59 -11.51
N GLY A 825 16.49 -20.08 -10.97
CA GLY A 825 15.78 -21.26 -11.44
C GLY A 825 16.36 -22.59 -10.96
N HIS A 826 17.42 -22.58 -10.13
CA HIS A 826 17.96 -23.77 -9.50
C HIS A 826 17.03 -24.32 -8.41
N ASP A 827 16.97 -25.65 -8.29
CA ASP A 827 16.20 -26.32 -7.22
C ASP A 827 16.79 -26.09 -5.83
N GLU A 828 18.09 -25.79 -5.77
CA GLU A 828 18.81 -25.51 -4.53
C GLU A 828 19.04 -24.00 -4.34
N PRO A 829 19.04 -23.51 -3.08
CA PRO A 829 19.33 -22.11 -2.79
C PRO A 829 20.72 -21.68 -3.25
N THR A 830 20.82 -20.48 -3.85
CA THR A 830 22.10 -19.83 -4.19
C THR A 830 22.96 -19.49 -2.97
N LYS A 831 22.35 -19.43 -1.79
CA LYS A 831 22.99 -19.19 -0.51
C LYS A 831 22.74 -20.35 0.45
N ASN A 832 23.78 -20.85 1.09
CA ASN A 832 23.65 -21.97 2.02
C ASN A 832 22.93 -21.58 3.31
N LYS A 833 22.19 -22.53 3.87
CA LYS A 833 21.68 -22.44 5.24
C LYS A 833 22.86 -22.47 6.22
N VAL A 834 22.89 -21.52 7.15
CA VAL A 834 23.91 -21.45 8.21
C VAL A 834 23.31 -21.79 9.57
N LYS A 835 24.16 -22.17 10.53
CA LYS A 835 23.76 -22.24 11.93
C LYS A 835 23.44 -20.83 12.43
N PHE A 836 22.51 -20.69 13.38
CA PHE A 836 22.08 -19.37 13.84
C PHE A 836 23.25 -18.57 14.46
N GLN A 837 24.14 -19.24 15.19
CA GLN A 837 25.33 -18.65 15.81
C GLN A 837 26.32 -18.01 14.83
N GLU A 838 26.29 -18.41 13.55
CA GLU A 838 27.16 -17.82 12.52
C GLU A 838 26.83 -16.34 12.24
N HIS A 839 25.63 -15.86 12.63
CA HIS A 839 25.25 -14.45 12.47
C HIS A 839 26.20 -13.53 13.25
N TRP A 840 26.75 -13.98 14.38
CA TRP A 840 27.58 -13.15 15.26
C TRP A 840 28.94 -12.76 14.66
N LYS A 841 29.31 -13.32 13.51
CA LYS A 841 30.55 -12.94 12.79
C LYS A 841 30.43 -11.61 12.05
N TYR A 842 29.20 -11.13 11.82
CA TYR A 842 28.94 -10.01 10.93
C TYR A 842 28.53 -8.74 11.69
N THR A 843 29.01 -7.59 11.24
CA THR A 843 28.75 -6.29 11.89
C THR A 843 27.29 -5.88 11.80
N HIS A 844 26.61 -6.17 10.69
CA HIS A 844 25.28 -5.65 10.42
C HIS A 844 24.27 -6.79 10.27
N LEU A 845 23.26 -6.84 11.15
CA LEU A 845 22.22 -7.87 11.16
C LEU A 845 20.84 -7.28 10.89
N MET A 846 20.13 -7.81 9.90
CA MET A 846 18.78 -7.36 9.57
C MET A 846 17.70 -8.21 10.26
N ASP A 847 16.86 -7.56 11.05
CA ASP A 847 15.62 -8.11 11.60
C ASP A 847 14.42 -7.68 10.76
N LEU A 848 13.60 -8.66 10.38
CA LEU A 848 12.45 -8.49 9.48
C LEU A 848 11.28 -9.32 9.97
N ASP A 849 10.09 -8.73 9.90
CA ASP A 849 8.85 -9.43 10.17
C ASP A 849 8.70 -10.68 9.29
N GLY A 850 8.10 -11.72 9.89
CA GLY A 850 7.58 -12.89 9.19
C GLY A 850 6.07 -12.74 9.03
N ALA A 851 5.33 -13.85 9.17
CA ALA A 851 3.87 -13.79 9.24
C ALA A 851 3.41 -13.00 10.48
N GLY A 852 4.22 -13.02 11.54
CA GLY A 852 4.14 -12.16 12.71
C GLY A 852 5.51 -11.57 13.05
N PHE A 853 5.75 -11.30 14.34
CA PHE A 853 7.04 -10.81 14.81
C PHE A 853 8.22 -11.76 14.52
N SER A 854 9.43 -11.20 14.52
CA SER A 854 10.68 -11.98 14.42
C SER A 854 11.17 -12.43 15.79
N GLY A 855 11.20 -13.75 16.02
CA GLY A 855 11.82 -14.35 17.21
C GLY A 855 13.34 -14.17 17.29
N ARG A 856 14.00 -13.64 16.24
CA ARG A 856 15.45 -13.43 16.19
C ARG A 856 15.91 -12.12 16.85
N PHE A 857 14.98 -11.20 17.11
CA PHE A 857 15.31 -9.85 17.55
C PHE A 857 16.02 -9.80 18.91
N ILE A 858 15.52 -10.52 19.94
CA ILE A 858 16.17 -10.54 21.26
C ILE A 858 17.59 -11.12 21.18
N PRO A 859 17.84 -12.29 20.54
CA PRO A 859 19.19 -12.78 20.34
C PRO A 859 20.09 -11.82 19.57
N PHE A 860 19.56 -11.12 18.55
CA PHE A 860 20.32 -10.12 17.81
C PHE A 860 20.75 -8.96 18.70
N LEU A 861 19.85 -8.44 19.54
CA LEU A 861 20.20 -7.40 20.51
C LEU A 861 21.25 -7.87 21.52
N ARG A 862 21.24 -9.14 21.92
CA ARG A 862 22.26 -9.71 22.83
C ARG A 862 23.64 -9.90 22.18
N SER A 863 23.74 -9.77 20.86
CA SER A 863 25.01 -9.89 20.17
C SER A 863 25.81 -8.59 20.18
N LYS A 864 27.10 -8.66 19.88
CA LYS A 864 27.96 -7.49 19.67
C LYS A 864 27.74 -6.85 18.29
N SER A 865 26.67 -7.17 17.56
CA SER A 865 26.42 -6.67 16.19
C SER A 865 25.40 -5.54 16.18
N VAL A 866 25.47 -4.67 15.18
CA VAL A 866 24.44 -3.64 14.96
C VAL A 866 23.20 -4.28 14.36
N VAL A 867 22.08 -4.11 15.04
CA VAL A 867 20.78 -4.64 14.59
C VAL A 867 20.03 -3.56 13.85
N TYR A 868 19.60 -3.87 12.63
CA TYR A 868 18.67 -3.08 11.83
C TYR A 868 17.30 -3.72 11.92
N ARG A 869 16.22 -2.96 12.12
CA ARG A 869 14.88 -3.52 12.24
C ARG A 869 13.90 -2.84 11.29
N SER A 870 13.17 -3.64 10.51
CA SER A 870 12.04 -3.19 9.70
C SER A 870 10.84 -4.12 9.86
N GLY A 871 9.65 -3.53 10.09
CA GLY A 871 8.43 -4.28 10.34
C GLY A 871 7.28 -3.40 10.83
N ILE A 872 6.09 -3.99 10.93
CA ILE A 872 4.85 -3.39 11.43
C ILE A 872 4.37 -4.04 12.74
N PHE A 873 4.93 -5.19 13.12
CA PHE A 873 4.52 -5.91 14.32
C PHE A 873 5.16 -5.34 15.60
N ARG A 874 4.29 -5.03 16.56
CA ARG A 874 4.63 -4.68 17.94
C ARG A 874 4.52 -5.92 18.83
N THR A 875 5.38 -5.99 19.83
CA THR A 875 5.41 -7.06 20.85
C THR A 875 5.53 -6.43 22.24
N TRP A 876 5.65 -7.23 23.30
CA TRP A 876 5.96 -6.76 24.66
C TRP A 876 7.26 -5.93 24.80
N LEU A 877 8.06 -5.87 23.73
CA LEU A 877 9.30 -5.09 23.65
C LEU A 877 9.08 -3.61 23.30
N ALA A 878 7.91 -3.24 22.78
CA ALA A 878 7.69 -1.95 22.11
C ALA A 878 7.95 -0.73 23.01
N GLU A 879 7.56 -0.80 24.29
CA GLU A 879 7.77 0.30 25.24
C GLU A 879 9.19 0.31 25.83
N ARG A 880 9.91 -0.81 25.81
CA ARG A 880 11.16 -1.01 26.55
C ARG A 880 12.41 -1.05 25.68
N VAL A 881 12.28 -1.26 24.36
CA VAL A 881 13.42 -1.25 23.43
C VAL A 881 13.31 -0.06 22.49
N HIS A 882 14.12 0.96 22.75
CA HIS A 882 14.11 2.21 21.99
C HIS A 882 14.93 2.16 20.69
N ALA A 883 14.35 2.68 19.62
CA ALA A 883 15.03 2.90 18.34
C ALA A 883 16.16 3.93 18.50
N TRP A 884 17.18 3.83 17.64
CA TRP A 884 18.41 4.65 17.64
C TRP A 884 19.33 4.50 18.86
N ARG A 885 18.81 4.02 19.99
CA ARG A 885 19.55 3.64 21.19
C ARG A 885 20.04 2.19 21.13
N HIS A 886 19.10 1.26 20.99
CA HIS A 886 19.39 -0.19 21.06
C HIS A 886 19.47 -0.86 19.68
N TYR A 887 18.94 -0.22 18.64
CA TYR A 887 18.94 -0.73 17.26
C TYR A 887 18.71 0.41 16.26
N VAL A 888 19.02 0.17 15.00
CA VAL A 888 18.78 1.09 13.88
C VAL A 888 17.40 0.82 13.26
N PRO A 889 16.42 1.73 13.33
CA PRO A 889 15.13 1.56 12.67
C PRO A 889 15.26 1.75 11.16
N VAL A 890 14.54 0.93 10.39
CA VAL A 890 14.47 1.00 8.92
C VAL A 890 13.01 0.92 8.50
N ASP A 891 12.55 1.86 7.68
CA ASP A 891 11.19 1.90 7.17
C ASP A 891 10.86 0.66 6.33
N VAL A 892 9.58 0.28 6.30
CA VAL A 892 9.09 -0.86 5.50
C VAL A 892 9.31 -0.64 3.99
N ARG A 893 9.54 0.60 3.55
CA ARG A 893 9.89 0.92 2.16
C ARG A 893 11.36 0.65 1.84
N LEU A 894 12.23 0.49 2.84
CA LEU A 894 13.66 0.18 2.71
C LEU A 894 14.48 1.22 1.91
N HIS A 895 13.97 2.44 1.74
CA HIS A 895 14.58 3.43 0.85
C HIS A 895 15.90 3.98 1.40
N GLU A 896 16.03 4.07 2.73
CA GLU A 896 17.17 4.60 3.44
C GLU A 896 18.25 3.55 3.76
N LEU A 897 17.92 2.26 3.65
CA LEU A 897 18.77 1.15 4.11
C LEU A 897 20.18 1.19 3.52
N LYS A 898 20.31 1.45 2.22
CA LYS A 898 21.61 1.54 1.54
C LYS A 898 22.47 2.68 2.12
N GLY A 899 21.85 3.84 2.37
CA GLY A 899 22.52 5.00 2.94
C GLY A 899 22.92 4.78 4.39
N LEU A 900 22.05 4.18 5.20
CA LEU A 900 22.35 3.84 6.59
C LEU A 900 23.50 2.84 6.68
N LEU A 901 23.48 1.80 5.83
CA LEU A 901 24.55 0.82 5.80
C LEU A 901 25.88 1.46 5.38
N TRP A 902 25.87 2.36 4.39
CA TRP A 902 27.06 3.13 4.02
C TRP A 902 27.60 3.95 5.19
N PHE A 903 26.73 4.69 5.89
CA PHE A 903 27.12 5.49 7.04
C PHE A 903 27.72 4.61 8.15
N PHE A 904 27.01 3.61 8.65
CA PHE A 904 27.49 2.78 9.76
C PHE A 904 28.65 1.84 9.37
N GLY A 905 28.81 1.50 8.09
CA GLY A 905 29.80 0.55 7.60
C GLY A 905 31.04 1.17 6.96
N VAL A 906 31.01 2.45 6.57
CA VAL A 906 32.15 3.14 5.90
C VAL A 906 32.60 4.36 6.68
N ASP A 907 31.66 5.25 7.02
CA ASP A 907 31.95 6.52 7.69
C ASP A 907 32.63 6.29 9.05
N TYR A 908 33.63 7.13 9.37
CA TYR A 908 34.41 6.97 10.60
C TYR A 908 33.56 7.20 11.85
N GLU A 909 32.78 8.28 11.88
CA GLU A 909 31.86 8.53 13.00
C GLU A 909 30.75 7.49 13.00
N GLY A 910 30.20 7.15 11.83
CA GLY A 910 29.20 6.12 11.67
C GLY A 910 29.59 4.79 12.30
N LYS A 911 30.82 4.30 12.08
CA LYS A 911 31.34 3.07 12.71
C LYS A 911 31.40 3.14 14.24
N ILE A 912 31.81 4.28 14.79
CA ILE A 912 31.86 4.48 16.25
C ILE A 912 30.44 4.43 16.81
N ARG A 913 29.48 5.11 16.16
CA ARG A 913 28.06 5.08 16.56
C ARG A 913 27.47 3.69 16.43
N ALA A 914 27.83 2.95 15.38
CA ALA A 914 27.42 1.57 15.17
C ALA A 914 27.81 0.69 16.37
N ALA A 915 29.08 0.78 16.80
CA ALA A 915 29.58 0.05 17.97
C ALA A 915 28.86 0.44 19.27
N GLN A 916 28.58 1.73 19.46
CA GLN A 916 27.82 2.23 20.62
C GLN A 916 26.41 1.65 20.66
N ILE A 917 25.66 1.70 19.55
CA ILE A 917 24.30 1.17 19.46
C ILE A 917 24.26 -0.34 19.74
N ALA A 918 25.21 -1.10 19.18
CA ALA A 918 25.31 -2.53 19.43
C ALA A 918 25.55 -2.83 20.92
N GLU A 919 26.49 -2.12 21.54
CA GLU A 919 26.81 -2.32 22.95
C GLU A 919 25.67 -1.90 23.88
N GLU A 920 25.01 -0.77 23.61
CA GLU A 920 23.85 -0.33 24.39
C GLU A 920 22.68 -1.31 24.28
N GLY A 921 22.38 -1.80 23.06
CA GLY A 921 21.38 -2.85 22.85
C GLY A 921 21.69 -4.12 23.62
N ARG A 922 22.96 -4.55 23.63
CA ARG A 922 23.45 -5.73 24.34
C ARG A 922 23.32 -5.60 25.84
N VAL A 923 23.83 -4.52 26.41
CA VAL A 923 23.78 -4.25 27.86
C VAL A 923 22.33 -4.19 28.32
N TRP A 924 21.46 -3.49 27.59
CA TRP A 924 20.05 -3.39 27.94
C TRP A 924 19.31 -4.72 27.82
N ALA A 925 19.57 -5.50 26.75
CA ALA A 925 18.97 -6.83 26.58
C ALA A 925 19.33 -7.81 27.70
N ALA A 926 20.54 -7.70 28.26
CA ALA A 926 20.98 -8.48 29.41
C ALA A 926 20.31 -8.08 30.74
N GLN A 927 19.69 -6.89 30.80
CA GLN A 927 19.07 -6.35 32.02
C GLN A 927 17.54 -6.39 32.00
N ALA A 928 16.92 -6.09 30.86
CA ALA A 928 15.48 -5.83 30.76
C ALA A 928 14.69 -6.84 29.90
N LEU A 929 15.39 -7.77 29.23
CA LEU A 929 14.82 -8.76 28.29
C LEU A 929 15.17 -10.21 28.66
N ARG A 930 15.34 -10.49 29.96
CA ARG A 930 15.64 -11.82 30.48
C ARG A 930 14.37 -12.66 30.63
N LYS A 931 14.51 -13.96 30.95
CA LYS A 931 13.35 -14.81 31.24
C LYS A 931 12.60 -14.31 32.47
N GLU A 932 13.32 -13.79 33.45
CA GLU A 932 12.79 -13.15 34.65
C GLU A 932 11.92 -11.94 34.28
N ASP A 933 12.35 -11.10 33.34
CA ASP A 933 11.58 -9.93 32.91
C ASP A 933 10.30 -10.34 32.15
N MET A 934 10.33 -11.44 31.41
CA MET A 934 9.12 -12.04 30.81
C MET A 934 8.14 -12.52 31.89
N ARG A 935 8.64 -13.18 32.94
CA ARG A 935 7.83 -13.62 34.09
C ARG A 935 7.24 -12.43 34.84
N ILE A 936 8.00 -11.37 35.08
CA ILE A 936 7.54 -10.13 35.74
C ILE A 936 6.43 -9.47 34.94
N TYR A 937 6.57 -9.39 33.61
CA TYR A 937 5.54 -8.86 32.72
C TYR A 937 4.28 -9.72 32.77
N MET A 938 4.41 -11.05 32.65
CA MET A 938 3.27 -11.97 32.72
C MET A 938 2.57 -11.94 34.08
N PHE A 939 3.31 -11.87 35.19
CA PHE A 939 2.73 -11.77 36.51
C PHE A 939 1.91 -10.49 36.65
N ARG A 940 2.44 -9.35 36.20
CA ARG A 940 1.68 -8.11 36.17
C ARG A 940 0.41 -8.24 35.33
N LEU A 941 0.54 -8.72 34.09
CA LEU A 941 -0.57 -8.86 33.15
C LEU A 941 -1.69 -9.75 33.71
N LEU A 942 -1.34 -10.88 34.34
CA LEU A 942 -2.34 -11.82 34.86
C LEU A 942 -3.03 -11.33 36.13
N LEU A 943 -2.38 -10.52 36.97
CA LEU A 943 -3.09 -9.82 38.06
C LEU A 943 -4.12 -8.83 37.52
N GLU A 944 -3.77 -8.10 36.46
CA GLU A 944 -4.69 -7.17 35.79
C GLU A 944 -5.85 -7.91 35.10
N TRP A 945 -5.55 -9.00 34.40
CA TRP A 945 -6.55 -9.85 33.77
C TRP A 945 -7.49 -10.49 34.79
N GLY A 946 -6.95 -11.04 35.87
CA GLY A 946 -7.72 -11.64 36.96
C GLY A 946 -8.70 -10.67 37.60
N ARG A 947 -8.30 -9.40 37.79
CA ARG A 947 -9.22 -8.33 38.19
C ARG A 947 -10.26 -8.05 37.12
N LEU A 948 -9.85 -7.90 35.86
CA LEU A 948 -10.71 -7.48 34.77
C LEU A 948 -11.91 -8.42 34.52
N VAL A 949 -11.68 -9.72 34.72
CA VAL A 949 -12.69 -10.78 34.54
C VAL A 949 -13.52 -11.08 35.78
N ASP A 950 -13.34 -10.38 36.90
CA ASP A 950 -14.20 -10.52 38.07
C ASP A 950 -15.41 -9.57 37.98
N ASP A 951 -16.59 -10.05 38.35
CA ASP A 951 -17.80 -9.21 38.43
C ASP A 951 -17.66 -8.06 39.45
N GLY A 952 -16.78 -8.23 40.45
CA GLY A 952 -16.45 -7.24 41.46
C GLY A 952 -15.27 -6.33 41.09
N ARG A 953 -14.83 -6.27 39.82
CA ARG A 953 -13.60 -5.55 39.41
C ARG A 953 -13.49 -4.09 39.86
N GLU A 954 -14.62 -3.42 40.11
CA GLU A 954 -14.68 -2.02 40.59
C GLU A 954 -14.52 -1.88 42.11
N GLU A 955 -14.32 -3.01 42.80
CA GLU A 955 -14.05 -3.09 44.24
C GLU A 955 -12.71 -3.79 44.52
N LEU A 956 -12.07 -4.39 43.51
CA LEU A 956 -10.83 -5.14 43.68
C LEU A 956 -9.59 -4.24 43.54
N GLY A 957 -8.77 -4.21 44.58
CA GLY A 957 -7.51 -3.47 44.55
C GLY A 957 -6.62 -3.73 45.76
N PHE A 958 -5.36 -3.32 45.63
CA PHE A 958 -4.41 -3.24 46.72
C PHE A 958 -4.50 -1.86 47.40
N ALA A 959 -4.67 -1.87 48.72
CA ALA A 959 -4.94 -0.69 49.54
C ALA A 959 -3.71 0.21 49.69
#